data_AF-A0AAV7BTS2-F1
#
_entry.id   AF-A0AAV7BTS2-F1
#
_cell.length_a   1.000
_cell.length_b   1.000
_cell.length_c   1.000
_cell.angle_alpha   90.00
_cell.angle_beta   90.00
_cell.angle_gamma   90.00
#
_symmetry.space_group_name_H-M   'P 1'
#
loop_
_entity.id
_entity.type
_entity.pdbx_description
1 polymer ?
#
loop_
_entity_poly.entity_id
_entity_poly.type
_entity_poly.pdbx_seq_one_letter_code
_entity_poly.pdbx_strand_id
1 'polypeptide(L)'
;MSYRLSNGYVSLPSRYGVGDSYQHHVDAGRRSPRWNSKDLGSNRHGRESPRLYGLSELERNIEAAGQLESDNWMGHSKEYSRRPPSPWQTDRSRSVSPLRGIHTLDCYSKQPVSSEYTRNVSSPSLSRRSSVSRLSTWSPEECGMEAPLSRRGWSGSEIDLRASLSESAQKRSDLVQCLREAQSKLEEQSEELKKRDKELEMSRAKTELLAVKQKQLESSISELEKEKGWLEVSRFEDKKQRGELQDRIINLEMEVMLAKSSLENFNYTNELMNQKISVGNDEVNRELKTARENLVYFRNRVKILEAEKNQAVEELRKLQEGSQLALSQTNEANQRATETLRTHQNLQDELADLQLNFNNINLEKELLSSKVLRLEEKVSDLTLRLNVSQTDRERYLKEKLELHRRTQELSLELERAQRGREGFNDQVSDLHIELVGAKAQANRQDQEKVQMKEELVMLKQVNEKLTTELGQIQTSLKNALEELHHTQAENKISSNLAAALEAERKQLLEEKQTLMAVVENEEDSENIKELRASCTHLQEERDRLQARCHDLEVTLDQAHEQLGSQIQEQQQVILYWKERWQQTAVSLKNTEELLDQERAQFQKAMNKNTELLQDCEMLQTENEELCELRSTISRLEDENNQLTKKVKELEQSNHLEHLHRSLKESTGETDEMRELYRELQKSHETIKELEVERSDKELEMRKLKSENGSVLRIELDACRQQLELEKSRREILQCRVGELESKLAAERRGQVSDFVCDHNIHHIVHDMDIERTHS
;
A
#
# COMPACT_ATOMS: atom_id res chain seq x y z
N MET A 1 -62.51 -44.05 -22.22
CA MET A 1 -62.42 -44.56 -20.84
C MET A 1 -61.19 -45.47 -20.77
N SER A 2 -60.32 -45.49 -19.79
CA SER A 2 -59.85 -44.55 -18.74
C SER A 2 -58.77 -45.35 -18.00
N TYR A 3 -57.59 -44.78 -17.77
CA TYR A 3 -56.46 -45.45 -17.11
C TYR A 3 -56.68 -45.66 -15.60
N ARG A 4 -56.07 -46.70 -15.02
CA ARG A 4 -55.51 -46.78 -13.64
C ARG A 4 -54.53 -47.97 -13.62
N LEU A 5 -53.21 -47.79 -13.41
CA LEU A 5 -52.49 -47.49 -12.15
C LEU A 5 -52.49 -48.63 -11.12
N SER A 6 -51.31 -49.23 -10.90
CA SER A 6 -50.80 -49.70 -9.59
C SER A 6 -49.33 -50.14 -9.71
N ASN A 7 -48.38 -49.23 -9.44
CA ASN A 7 -47.00 -49.59 -9.09
C ASN A 7 -46.88 -49.51 -7.57
N GLY A 8 -46.48 -50.60 -6.92
CA GLY A 8 -46.17 -50.62 -5.49
C GLY A 8 -44.66 -50.55 -5.26
N TYR A 9 -44.18 -49.54 -4.57
CA TYR A 9 -42.84 -49.52 -3.97
C TYR A 9 -42.96 -49.66 -2.45
N VAL A 10 -42.25 -50.65 -1.91
CA VAL A 10 -42.14 -50.87 -0.46
C VAL A 10 -41.02 -49.98 0.07
N SER A 11 -41.34 -49.07 0.99
CA SER A 11 -40.33 -48.28 1.72
C SER A 11 -40.14 -48.86 3.12
N LEU A 12 -38.89 -49.22 3.46
CA LEU A 12 -38.51 -49.61 4.81
C LEU A 12 -38.27 -48.35 5.69
N PRO A 13 -38.55 -48.42 7.01
CA PRO A 13 -38.45 -47.25 7.88
C PRO A 13 -37.04 -47.09 8.48
N SER A 14 -36.40 -45.95 8.23
CA SER A 14 -35.23 -45.54 9.01
C SER A 14 -35.68 -44.81 10.28
N ARG A 15 -35.54 -45.47 11.44
CA ARG A 15 -35.53 -44.80 12.75
C ARG A 15 -34.08 -44.46 13.09
N TYR A 16 -33.77 -43.18 13.25
CA TYR A 16 -33.12 -42.61 14.43
C TYR A 16 -33.18 -41.08 14.27
N GLY A 17 -33.51 -40.37 15.34
CA GLY A 17 -33.62 -38.91 15.36
C GLY A 17 -32.89 -38.32 16.55
N VAL A 18 -33.35 -37.14 16.98
CA VAL A 18 -32.80 -36.27 18.04
C VAL A 18 -31.66 -35.36 17.58
N GLY A 19 -31.86 -34.05 17.77
CA GLY A 19 -30.93 -32.98 17.35
C GLY A 19 -31.69 -31.69 17.08
N ASP A 20 -32.12 -31.00 18.14
CA ASP A 20 -33.02 -29.84 18.06
C ASP A 20 -32.43 -28.65 17.28
N SER A 21 -33.29 -28.00 16.48
CA SER A 21 -33.04 -26.67 15.94
C SER A 21 -34.32 -25.85 15.99
N TYR A 22 -34.24 -24.68 16.63
CA TYR A 22 -35.37 -23.80 16.89
C TYR A 22 -36.05 -23.31 15.61
N GLN A 23 -37.39 -23.31 15.63
CA GLN A 23 -38.20 -22.66 14.61
C GLN A 23 -38.16 -21.13 14.79
N HIS A 24 -37.83 -20.41 13.72
CA HIS A 24 -38.49 -19.12 13.45
C HIS A 24 -38.98 -19.07 12.01
N HIS A 25 -40.29 -19.24 11.89
CA HIS A 25 -41.06 -19.05 10.67
C HIS A 25 -41.38 -17.56 10.53
N VAL A 26 -40.91 -16.88 9.48
CA VAL A 26 -41.60 -15.71 8.93
C VAL A 26 -41.58 -15.79 7.41
N ASP A 27 -42.78 -15.85 6.85
CA ASP A 27 -43.08 -15.81 5.42
C ASP A 27 -43.35 -14.36 5.01
N ALA A 28 -42.66 -13.86 3.97
CA ALA A 28 -43.03 -12.62 3.27
C ALA A 28 -42.21 -12.42 1.98
N GLY A 29 -42.71 -12.89 0.84
CA GLY A 29 -42.23 -12.40 -0.45
C GLY A 29 -42.80 -11.01 -0.79
N ARG A 30 -41.97 -10.09 -1.31
CA ARG A 30 -42.38 -9.08 -2.33
C ARG A 30 -41.22 -8.25 -2.89
N ARG A 31 -41.19 -8.19 -4.23
CA ARG A 31 -40.88 -7.02 -5.09
C ARG A 31 -39.57 -6.25 -4.80
N SER A 32 -38.53 -6.63 -5.52
CA SER A 32 -37.40 -5.74 -5.85
C SER A 32 -37.88 -4.54 -6.69
N PRO A 33 -37.52 -3.28 -6.34
CA PRO A 33 -37.62 -2.14 -7.24
C PRO A 33 -36.32 -1.97 -8.03
N ARG A 34 -36.42 -1.95 -9.37
CA ARG A 34 -35.38 -1.38 -10.23
C ARG A 34 -35.21 0.10 -9.89
N TRP A 35 -33.98 0.52 -9.58
CA TRP A 35 -33.62 1.92 -9.64
C TRP A 35 -33.18 2.27 -11.07
N ASN A 36 -33.99 3.08 -11.75
CA ASN A 36 -33.58 3.70 -13.01
C ASN A 36 -32.58 4.81 -12.71
N SER A 37 -31.41 4.76 -13.35
CA SER A 37 -30.57 5.95 -13.48
C SER A 37 -31.34 7.00 -14.29
N LYS A 38 -31.51 8.20 -13.73
CA LYS A 38 -32.01 9.37 -14.45
C LYS A 38 -30.94 10.46 -14.39
N ASP A 39 -30.56 10.94 -15.56
CA ASP A 39 -29.78 12.16 -15.71
C ASP A 39 -30.50 13.35 -15.07
N LEU A 40 -29.83 13.96 -14.10
CA LEU A 40 -29.93 15.37 -13.72
C LEU A 40 -28.51 15.76 -13.31
N GLY A 41 -27.92 16.87 -13.72
CA GLY A 41 -28.50 18.01 -14.43
C GLY A 41 -27.65 19.21 -14.07
N SER A 42 -26.83 19.69 -15.01
CA SER A 42 -25.98 20.87 -14.80
C SER A 42 -26.83 22.07 -14.40
N ASN A 43 -26.56 22.66 -13.23
CA ASN A 43 -27.02 24.01 -12.90
C ASN A 43 -25.96 24.81 -12.15
N ARG A 44 -25.18 25.58 -12.92
CA ARG A 44 -24.42 26.72 -12.41
C ARG A 44 -25.37 27.91 -12.21
N HIS A 45 -25.82 28.13 -10.99
CA HIS A 45 -26.17 29.47 -10.51
C HIS A 45 -25.24 29.73 -9.31
N GLY A 46 -24.42 30.78 -9.28
CA GLY A 46 -24.81 32.14 -9.65
C GLY A 46 -25.35 32.84 -8.41
N ARG A 47 -24.56 32.87 -7.33
CA ARG A 47 -24.84 33.72 -6.16
C ARG A 47 -24.01 34.98 -6.29
N GLU A 48 -24.67 36.02 -6.75
CA GLU A 48 -24.18 37.40 -6.72
C GLU A 48 -23.99 37.81 -5.24
N SER A 49 -22.85 38.43 -4.94
CA SER A 49 -22.59 39.01 -3.63
C SER A 49 -23.29 40.37 -3.55
N PRO A 50 -24.07 40.68 -2.50
CA PRO A 50 -24.70 41.99 -2.37
C PRO A 50 -23.63 43.06 -2.15
N ARG A 51 -23.48 43.97 -3.12
CA ARG A 51 -22.78 45.24 -2.89
C ARG A 51 -23.61 46.07 -1.90
N LEU A 52 -23.20 46.12 -0.65
CA LEU A 52 -23.65 47.16 0.27
C LEU A 52 -22.78 48.40 0.09
N TYR A 53 -23.42 49.48 -0.36
CA TYR A 53 -22.91 50.84 -0.26
C TYR A 53 -22.94 51.28 1.20
N GLY A 54 -21.92 52.03 1.64
CA GLY A 54 -21.94 52.73 2.92
C GLY A 54 -20.52 52.93 3.48
N LEU A 55 -20.27 54.14 4.00
CA LEU A 55 -19.01 54.64 4.59
C LEU A 55 -17.97 55.16 3.58
N SER A 56 -18.16 56.42 3.19
CA SER A 56 -17.13 57.25 2.54
C SER A 56 -17.24 58.68 3.07
N GLU A 57 -17.17 58.86 4.40
CA GLU A 57 -17.34 60.19 5.01
C GLU A 57 -16.69 60.34 6.41
N LEU A 58 -15.44 59.87 6.59
CA LEU A 58 -14.65 60.25 7.79
C LEU A 58 -13.11 60.26 7.59
N GLU A 59 -12.61 60.63 6.42
CA GLU A 59 -11.15 60.74 6.19
C GLU A 59 -10.79 61.81 5.15
N ARG A 60 -11.09 63.08 5.47
CA ARG A 60 -10.74 64.23 4.58
C ARG A 60 -10.48 65.57 5.28
N ASN A 61 -10.17 65.59 6.58
CA ASN A 61 -10.06 66.84 7.37
C ASN A 61 -8.74 67.01 8.15
N ILE A 62 -7.63 66.42 7.70
CA ILE A 62 -6.27 66.74 8.23
C ILE A 62 -5.27 66.89 7.08
N GLU A 63 -5.52 67.81 6.14
CA GLU A 63 -4.51 68.21 5.14
C GLU A 63 -4.80 69.61 4.54
N ALA A 64 -4.87 70.64 5.40
CA ALA A 64 -5.18 72.02 4.99
C ALA A 64 -4.53 73.12 5.84
N ALA A 65 -3.24 73.00 6.18
CA ALA A 65 -2.41 74.10 6.69
C ALA A 65 -0.92 73.78 6.52
N GLY A 66 -0.25 74.30 5.49
CA GLY A 66 1.17 73.97 5.26
C GLY A 66 1.78 74.41 3.93
N GLN A 67 1.31 75.52 3.33
CA GLN A 67 2.05 76.15 2.21
C GLN A 67 3.02 77.19 2.77
N LEU A 68 4.32 76.93 2.66
CA LEU A 68 5.36 77.92 2.37
C LEU A 68 6.70 77.21 2.07
N GLU A 69 7.27 77.54 0.91
CA GLU A 69 8.69 77.47 0.55
C GLU A 69 9.50 76.18 0.83
N SER A 70 9.72 75.40 -0.23
CA SER A 70 11.10 75.18 -0.71
C SER A 70 11.13 74.76 -2.17
N ASP A 71 11.92 75.47 -2.98
CA ASP A 71 12.10 75.20 -4.40
C ASP A 71 13.03 74.01 -4.68
N ASN A 72 12.94 73.54 -5.94
CA ASN A 72 14.04 72.96 -6.71
C ASN A 72 14.50 71.54 -6.32
N TRP A 73 14.19 70.55 -7.16
CA TRP A 73 15.17 69.63 -7.76
C TRP A 73 14.55 68.92 -8.97
N MET A 74 15.07 69.15 -10.17
CA MET A 74 14.69 68.37 -11.36
C MET A 74 15.37 66.99 -11.34
N GLY A 75 14.58 65.93 -11.58
CA GLY A 75 15.08 64.58 -11.78
C GLY A 75 14.24 63.83 -12.81
N HIS A 76 14.75 63.69 -14.03
CA HIS A 76 14.06 62.97 -15.11
C HIS A 76 13.82 61.49 -14.76
N SER A 77 12.56 61.03 -14.83
CA SER A 77 12.25 59.60 -14.97
C SER A 77 11.58 59.37 -16.32
N LYS A 78 12.25 58.62 -17.20
CA LYS A 78 11.75 58.26 -18.53
C LYS A 78 10.99 56.94 -18.48
N GLU A 79 9.90 56.89 -19.24
CA GLU A 79 9.10 55.69 -19.47
C GLU A 79 9.94 54.53 -20.01
N TYR A 80 9.76 53.33 -19.44
CA TYR A 80 9.88 52.09 -20.20
C TYR A 80 8.75 51.14 -19.86
N SER A 81 7.71 51.17 -20.69
CA SER A 81 6.69 50.12 -20.74
C SER A 81 7.31 48.78 -21.18
N ARG A 82 7.10 47.71 -20.41
CA ARG A 82 7.14 46.33 -20.94
C ARG A 82 5.79 45.67 -20.76
N ARG A 83 5.07 45.50 -21.87
CA ARG A 83 3.93 44.58 -21.96
C ARG A 83 4.41 43.12 -21.82
N PRO A 84 3.63 42.23 -21.21
CA PRO A 84 3.82 40.79 -21.35
C PRO A 84 3.31 40.30 -22.73
N PRO A 85 3.94 39.29 -23.36
CA PRO A 85 3.39 38.64 -24.53
C PRO A 85 2.32 37.61 -24.14
N SER A 86 1.17 37.65 -24.82
CA SER A 86 0.12 36.62 -24.73
C SER A 86 0.50 35.35 -25.49
N PRO A 87 0.17 34.15 -24.99
CA PRO A 87 0.39 32.90 -25.71
C PRO A 87 -0.70 32.65 -26.77
N TRP A 88 -0.29 32.42 -28.02
CA TRP A 88 -1.18 31.91 -29.07
C TRP A 88 -1.03 30.39 -29.24
N GLN A 89 -2.15 29.71 -29.01
CA GLN A 89 -2.61 28.49 -29.67
C GLN A 89 -1.61 27.71 -30.55
N THR A 90 -1.40 26.45 -30.20
CA THR A 90 -1.64 25.36 -31.16
C THR A 90 -1.88 24.05 -30.42
N ASP A 91 -3.14 23.60 -30.37
CA ASP A 91 -3.38 22.16 -30.47
C ASP A 91 -4.69 21.87 -31.19
N ARG A 92 -4.69 20.80 -31.99
CA ARG A 92 -5.57 20.70 -33.16
C ARG A 92 -6.43 19.45 -33.08
N SER A 93 -7.71 19.63 -32.74
CA SER A 93 -8.70 18.54 -32.71
C SER A 93 -8.77 17.77 -34.03
N ARG A 94 -8.60 16.45 -33.97
CA ARG A 94 -9.06 15.52 -35.02
C ARG A 94 -9.64 14.25 -34.39
N SER A 95 -10.97 14.19 -34.34
CA SER A 95 -11.73 12.94 -34.40
C SER A 95 -11.86 12.48 -35.85
N VAL A 96 -11.71 11.19 -36.15
CA VAL A 96 -12.62 10.42 -37.02
C VAL A 96 -12.53 8.93 -36.62
N SER A 97 -13.65 8.21 -36.69
CA SER A 97 -13.74 6.75 -36.47
C SER A 97 -13.51 5.96 -37.80
N PRO A 98 -14.09 4.76 -38.06
CA PRO A 98 -13.36 3.49 -38.01
C PRO A 98 -13.39 2.64 -39.32
N LEU A 99 -12.97 1.38 -39.24
CA LEU A 99 -13.23 0.20 -40.13
C LEU A 99 -12.11 -0.32 -41.06
N ARG A 100 -12.20 -1.65 -41.31
CA ARG A 100 -11.38 -2.56 -42.16
C ARG A 100 -9.99 -2.89 -41.58
N GLY A 101 -9.58 -4.14 -41.34
CA GLY A 101 -10.18 -5.45 -41.61
C GLY A 101 -9.62 -6.09 -42.89
N ILE A 102 -8.82 -7.17 -42.75
CA ILE A 102 -8.41 -8.12 -43.80
C ILE A 102 -8.13 -9.50 -43.17
N HIS A 103 -9.00 -10.45 -43.54
CA HIS A 103 -8.79 -11.87 -43.84
C HIS A 103 -7.81 -12.77 -43.07
N THR A 104 -8.42 -13.70 -42.33
CA THR A 104 -8.07 -15.13 -42.24
C THR A 104 -7.73 -15.74 -43.62
N LEU A 105 -6.76 -16.64 -43.67
CA LEU A 105 -6.54 -17.53 -44.83
C LEU A 105 -6.01 -18.90 -44.35
N ASP A 106 -6.90 -19.87 -44.27
CA ASP A 106 -6.54 -21.28 -44.25
C ASP A 106 -5.99 -21.70 -45.62
N CYS A 107 -4.93 -22.50 -45.65
CA CYS A 107 -4.69 -23.39 -46.79
C CYS A 107 -3.83 -24.60 -46.41
N TYR A 108 -4.40 -25.78 -46.61
CA TYR A 108 -3.69 -27.06 -46.56
C TYR A 108 -2.55 -27.12 -47.59
N SER A 109 -1.39 -27.70 -47.26
CA SER A 109 -1.11 -29.11 -47.59
C SER A 109 0.38 -29.52 -47.48
N LYS A 110 0.59 -30.80 -47.18
CA LYS A 110 1.67 -31.69 -47.68
C LYS A 110 3.15 -31.33 -47.39
N GLN A 111 3.70 -32.08 -46.43
CA GLN A 111 5.01 -32.78 -46.55
C GLN A 111 5.17 -33.47 -47.93
N PRO A 112 6.39 -33.82 -48.44
CA PRO A 112 7.47 -34.43 -47.63
C PRO A 112 8.96 -34.21 -48.07
N VAL A 113 9.85 -34.89 -47.32
CA VAL A 113 11.26 -35.29 -47.63
C VAL A 113 12.39 -34.23 -47.63
N SER A 114 13.28 -34.42 -46.66
CA SER A 114 14.75 -34.31 -46.66
C SER A 114 15.47 -33.31 -47.60
N SER A 115 16.22 -32.39 -46.99
CA SER A 115 17.59 -32.08 -47.41
C SER A 115 18.36 -31.41 -46.27
N GLU A 116 19.51 -31.95 -45.90
CA GLU A 116 20.53 -31.21 -45.15
C GLU A 116 21.00 -30.03 -46.00
N TYR A 117 21.20 -28.84 -45.43
CA TYR A 117 22.33 -27.98 -45.78
C TYR A 117 22.57 -26.92 -44.71
N THR A 118 23.84 -26.76 -44.36
CA THR A 118 24.37 -25.74 -43.46
C THR A 118 24.13 -24.32 -43.97
N ARG A 119 23.59 -23.43 -43.13
CA ARG A 119 23.85 -21.99 -43.28
C ARG A 119 23.76 -21.21 -41.97
N ASN A 120 24.88 -20.57 -41.66
CA ASN A 120 25.06 -19.64 -40.54
C ASN A 120 23.99 -18.53 -40.58
N VAL A 121 23.29 -18.29 -39.47
CA VAL A 121 22.52 -17.06 -39.26
C VAL A 121 23.32 -16.17 -38.33
N SER A 122 23.83 -15.08 -38.90
CA SER A 122 24.64 -14.05 -38.26
C SER A 122 23.90 -13.32 -37.13
N SER A 123 24.64 -13.03 -36.05
CA SER A 123 24.20 -12.16 -34.96
C SER A 123 23.82 -10.76 -35.45
N PRO A 124 22.81 -10.08 -34.87
CA PRO A 124 22.57 -8.66 -35.14
C PRO A 124 23.70 -7.80 -34.58
N SER A 125 24.18 -6.85 -35.38
CA SER A 125 25.27 -5.94 -35.02
C SER A 125 24.88 -4.96 -33.91
N LEU A 126 25.70 -4.90 -32.85
CA LEU A 126 25.68 -3.82 -31.86
C LEU A 126 25.86 -2.46 -32.54
N SER A 127 24.81 -1.62 -32.51
CA SER A 127 24.86 -0.25 -33.05
C SER A 127 25.67 0.67 -32.12
N ARG A 128 27.00 0.60 -32.25
CA ARG A 128 27.90 1.66 -31.78
C ARG A 128 27.74 2.89 -32.69
N ARG A 129 27.21 4.00 -32.15
CA ARG A 129 27.70 5.39 -32.31
C ARG A 129 26.61 6.43 -31.98
N SER A 130 26.82 7.20 -30.92
CA SER A 130 26.73 8.67 -31.02
C SER A 130 27.81 9.27 -30.12
N SER A 131 28.58 10.20 -30.66
CA SER A 131 29.86 10.61 -30.07
C SER A 131 29.70 11.78 -29.12
N VAL A 132 30.19 11.64 -27.88
CA VAL A 132 30.45 12.79 -27.00
C VAL A 132 31.70 13.49 -27.51
N SER A 133 31.52 14.47 -28.40
CA SER A 133 32.62 15.22 -29.02
C SER A 133 32.20 16.66 -29.34
N ARG A 134 31.92 17.42 -28.28
CA ARG A 134 31.95 18.90 -28.30
C ARG A 134 32.69 19.40 -27.06
N LEU A 135 33.98 19.07 -26.99
CA LEU A 135 34.92 19.91 -26.24
C LEU A 135 34.98 21.25 -26.98
N SER A 136 34.75 22.34 -26.26
CA SER A 136 34.96 23.68 -26.82
C SER A 136 36.45 23.85 -27.12
N THR A 137 36.78 23.85 -28.41
CA THR A 137 38.10 24.23 -28.91
C THR A 137 38.42 25.66 -28.45
N TRP A 138 39.25 25.78 -27.42
CA TRP A 138 40.00 27.01 -27.18
C TRP A 138 40.92 27.22 -28.38
N SER A 139 40.65 28.26 -29.17
CA SER A 139 41.49 28.68 -30.31
C SER A 139 42.77 29.33 -29.79
N PRO A 140 43.96 28.76 -30.06
CA PRO A 140 45.22 29.29 -29.55
C PRO A 140 45.93 30.13 -30.62
N GLU A 141 45.33 31.22 -31.09
CA GLU A 141 45.99 32.15 -32.02
C GLU A 141 45.30 33.51 -32.07
N GLU A 142 45.77 34.45 -31.22
CA GLU A 142 45.96 35.85 -31.60
C GLU A 142 46.93 36.49 -30.58
N CYS A 143 48.22 36.20 -30.78
CA CYS A 143 49.30 36.90 -30.09
C CYS A 143 49.53 38.23 -30.80
N GLY A 144 49.05 39.34 -30.23
CA GLY A 144 49.11 40.63 -30.89
C GLY A 144 48.59 41.78 -30.04
N MET A 145 49.48 42.31 -29.18
CA MET A 145 49.57 43.68 -28.65
C MET A 145 50.00 43.66 -27.17
N GLU A 146 51.27 43.97 -26.94
CA GLU A 146 51.79 44.34 -25.63
C GLU A 146 51.17 45.68 -25.20
N ALA A 147 49.98 45.63 -24.59
CA ALA A 147 49.46 46.75 -23.83
C ALA A 147 50.14 46.75 -22.45
N PRO A 148 50.84 47.84 -22.04
CA PRO A 148 51.54 47.85 -20.76
C PRO A 148 50.55 47.66 -19.61
N LEU A 149 51.03 47.03 -18.53
CA LEU A 149 50.32 46.80 -17.26
C LEU A 149 50.10 48.10 -16.48
N SER A 150 49.48 49.08 -17.15
CA SER A 150 49.04 50.37 -16.66
C SER A 150 47.87 50.19 -15.71
N ARG A 151 48.18 49.68 -14.51
CA ARG A 151 47.55 50.00 -13.22
C ARG A 151 46.08 50.41 -13.34
N ARG A 152 45.26 49.57 -13.99
CA ARG A 152 43.83 49.82 -14.17
C ARG A 152 43.24 49.77 -12.77
N GLY A 153 43.06 50.94 -12.18
CA GLY A 153 42.61 51.06 -10.81
C GLY A 153 41.35 50.25 -10.65
N TRP A 154 41.36 49.31 -9.72
CA TRP A 154 40.15 48.70 -9.20
C TRP A 154 39.49 49.76 -8.30
N SER A 155 39.01 50.83 -8.94
CA SER A 155 38.06 51.78 -8.39
C SER A 155 36.62 51.35 -8.67
N GLY A 156 36.42 50.05 -8.97
CA GLY A 156 35.21 49.37 -8.55
C GLY A 156 35.18 49.52 -7.04
N SER A 157 34.17 50.23 -6.56
CA SER A 157 33.99 50.48 -5.14
C SER A 157 33.91 49.16 -4.37
N GLU A 158 34.14 49.17 -3.06
CA GLU A 158 34.00 47.97 -2.24
C GLU A 158 32.63 47.29 -2.41
N ILE A 159 31.62 48.09 -2.78
CA ILE A 159 30.26 47.69 -3.15
C ILE A 159 30.24 46.80 -4.41
N ASP A 160 31.00 47.11 -5.45
CA ASP A 160 31.07 46.31 -6.70
C ASP A 160 31.70 44.93 -6.46
N LEU A 161 32.72 44.87 -5.59
CA LEU A 161 33.38 43.62 -5.22
C LEU A 161 32.49 42.77 -4.31
N ARG A 162 31.76 43.39 -3.37
CA ARG A 162 30.70 42.73 -2.59
C ARG A 162 29.57 42.21 -3.50
N ALA A 163 29.09 43.01 -4.45
CA ALA A 163 28.07 42.61 -5.42
C ALA A 163 28.53 41.41 -6.27
N SER A 164 29.78 41.45 -6.76
CA SER A 164 30.38 40.34 -7.53
C SER A 164 30.53 39.06 -6.68
N LEU A 165 30.89 39.18 -5.39
CA LEU A 165 30.96 38.04 -4.48
C LEU A 165 29.58 37.46 -4.16
N SER A 166 28.56 38.31 -3.97
CA SER A 166 27.17 37.88 -3.76
C SER A 166 26.59 37.21 -5.01
N GLU A 167 26.80 37.76 -6.20
CA GLU A 167 26.40 37.12 -7.47
C GLU A 167 27.13 35.79 -7.69
N SER A 168 28.42 35.72 -7.33
CA SER A 168 29.21 34.49 -7.35
C SER A 168 28.71 33.45 -6.33
N ALA A 169 28.26 33.88 -5.14
CA ALA A 169 27.64 33.01 -4.15
C ALA A 169 26.29 32.48 -4.64
N GLN A 170 25.44 33.34 -5.23
CA GLN A 170 24.17 32.93 -5.83
C GLN A 170 24.37 31.92 -6.96
N LYS A 171 25.31 32.17 -7.88
CA LYS A 171 25.66 31.22 -8.95
C LYS A 171 26.16 29.88 -8.41
N ARG A 172 26.85 29.87 -7.27
CA ARG A 172 27.23 28.61 -6.57
C ARG A 172 26.02 27.91 -5.95
N SER A 173 25.10 28.62 -5.30
CA SER A 173 23.89 28.00 -4.75
C SER A 173 22.98 27.44 -5.85
N ASP A 174 22.83 28.16 -6.95
CA ASP A 174 22.04 27.74 -8.11
C ASP A 174 22.65 26.48 -8.75
N LEU A 175 23.99 26.44 -8.91
CA LEU A 175 24.69 25.25 -9.40
C LEU A 175 24.52 24.04 -8.47
N VAL A 176 24.66 24.23 -7.15
CA VAL A 176 24.43 23.18 -6.15
C VAL A 176 22.97 22.70 -6.17
N GLN A 177 22.02 23.61 -6.41
CA GLN A 177 20.61 23.26 -6.56
C GLN A 177 20.36 22.43 -7.82
N CYS A 178 20.87 22.84 -8.98
CA CYS A 178 20.78 22.06 -10.22
C CYS A 178 21.47 20.69 -10.10
N LEU A 179 22.58 20.59 -9.37
CA LEU A 179 23.25 19.31 -9.10
C LEU A 179 22.42 18.39 -8.20
N ARG A 180 21.77 18.93 -7.15
CA ARG A 180 20.83 18.14 -6.32
C ARG A 180 19.62 17.67 -7.12
N GLU A 181 19.04 18.51 -7.96
CA GLU A 181 17.94 18.12 -8.85
C GLU A 181 18.36 17.06 -9.89
N ALA A 182 19.58 17.13 -10.41
CA ALA A 182 20.12 16.11 -11.30
C ALA A 182 20.37 14.78 -10.56
N GLN A 183 20.84 14.84 -9.31
CA GLN A 183 21.01 13.66 -8.46
C GLN A 183 19.67 12.99 -8.15
N SER A 184 18.65 13.75 -7.75
CA SER A 184 17.30 13.19 -7.49
C SER A 184 16.69 12.56 -8.75
N LYS A 185 16.89 13.15 -9.94
CA LYS A 185 16.43 12.56 -11.21
C LYS A 185 17.16 11.26 -11.56
N LEU A 186 18.46 11.17 -11.28
CA LEU A 186 19.24 9.93 -11.46
C LEU A 186 18.80 8.83 -10.49
N GLU A 187 18.46 9.20 -9.25
CA GLU A 187 17.94 8.29 -8.23
C GLU A 187 16.55 7.76 -8.62
N GLU A 188 15.65 8.64 -9.08
CA GLU A 188 14.33 8.26 -9.64
C GLU A 188 14.46 7.31 -10.83
N GLN A 189 15.37 7.59 -11.78
CA GLN A 189 15.67 6.70 -12.91
C GLN A 189 16.26 5.36 -12.46
N SER A 190 17.10 5.34 -11.42
CA SER A 190 17.65 4.11 -10.85
C SER A 190 16.56 3.24 -10.21
N GLU A 191 15.58 3.83 -9.52
CA GLU A 191 14.45 3.08 -8.97
C GLU A 191 13.47 2.60 -10.05
N GLU A 192 13.25 3.38 -11.13
CA GLU A 192 12.47 2.90 -12.28
C GLU A 192 13.16 1.72 -12.99
N LEU A 193 14.49 1.74 -13.13
CA LEU A 193 15.26 0.61 -13.65
C LEU A 193 15.15 -0.63 -12.76
N LYS A 194 15.39 -0.51 -11.45
CA LYS A 194 15.19 -1.62 -10.49
C LYS A 194 13.78 -2.21 -10.53
N LYS A 195 12.77 -1.38 -10.79
CA LYS A 195 11.38 -1.82 -10.97
C LYS A 195 11.19 -2.62 -12.27
N ARG A 196 11.79 -2.19 -13.38
CA ARG A 196 11.76 -2.94 -14.65
C ARG A 196 12.57 -4.24 -14.59
N ASP A 197 13.69 -4.27 -13.87
CA ASP A 197 14.44 -5.51 -13.67
C ASP A 197 13.61 -6.57 -12.94
N LYS A 198 12.89 -6.19 -11.87
CA LYS A 198 11.94 -7.06 -11.18
C LYS A 198 10.77 -7.52 -12.07
N GLU A 199 10.27 -6.64 -12.94
CA GLU A 199 9.23 -7.00 -13.92
C GLU A 199 9.75 -8.01 -14.97
N LEU A 200 10.99 -7.84 -15.43
CA LEU A 200 11.66 -8.78 -16.34
C LEU A 200 11.96 -10.13 -15.66
N GLU A 201 12.34 -10.13 -14.39
CA GLU A 201 12.56 -11.34 -13.60
C GLU A 201 11.27 -12.15 -13.41
N MET A 202 10.17 -11.48 -13.04
CA MET A 202 8.83 -12.09 -13.00
C MET A 202 8.39 -12.61 -14.38
N SER A 203 8.73 -11.91 -15.45
CA SER A 203 8.46 -12.36 -16.82
C SER A 203 9.25 -13.61 -17.20
N ARG A 204 10.53 -13.70 -16.81
CA ARG A 204 11.37 -14.91 -16.98
C ARG A 204 10.80 -16.11 -16.24
N ALA A 205 10.50 -15.95 -14.95
CA ALA A 205 9.89 -17.01 -14.14
C ALA A 205 8.56 -17.51 -14.76
N LYS A 206 7.74 -16.60 -15.31
CA LYS A 206 6.53 -16.97 -16.05
C LYS A 206 6.83 -17.74 -17.35
N THR A 207 7.86 -17.37 -18.11
CA THR A 207 8.27 -18.14 -19.31
C THR A 207 8.84 -19.51 -18.98
N GLU A 208 9.59 -19.64 -17.88
CA GLU A 208 10.12 -20.92 -17.40
C GLU A 208 8.99 -21.85 -16.94
N LEU A 209 8.01 -21.34 -16.19
CA LEU A 209 6.81 -22.09 -15.81
C LEU A 209 6.03 -22.58 -17.04
N LEU A 210 5.88 -21.74 -18.07
CA LEU A 210 5.23 -22.13 -19.33
C LEU A 210 6.04 -23.21 -20.08
N ALA A 211 7.37 -23.13 -20.09
CA ALA A 211 8.24 -24.15 -20.69
C ALA A 211 8.13 -25.50 -19.95
N VAL A 212 8.09 -25.49 -18.62
CA VAL A 212 7.85 -26.71 -17.81
C VAL A 212 6.46 -27.30 -18.11
N LYS A 213 5.43 -26.45 -18.23
CA LYS A 213 4.07 -26.91 -18.61
C LYS A 213 4.01 -27.46 -20.02
N GLN A 214 4.70 -26.86 -20.99
CA GLN A 214 4.83 -27.39 -22.34
C GLN A 214 5.48 -28.79 -22.31
N LYS A 215 6.64 -28.94 -21.63
CA LYS A 215 7.33 -30.23 -21.50
C LYS A 215 6.47 -31.31 -20.81
N GLN A 216 5.67 -30.91 -19.81
CA GLN A 216 4.70 -31.81 -19.16
C GLN A 216 3.63 -32.31 -20.15
N LEU A 217 3.09 -31.43 -20.99
CA LEU A 217 2.11 -31.78 -22.02
C LEU A 217 2.74 -32.66 -23.12
N GLU A 218 3.97 -32.36 -23.55
CA GLU A 218 4.73 -33.18 -24.52
C GLU A 218 4.98 -34.60 -24.00
N SER A 219 5.31 -34.77 -22.71
CA SER A 219 5.42 -36.10 -22.08
C SER A 219 4.08 -36.83 -22.07
N SER A 220 3.01 -36.14 -21.67
CA SER A 220 1.66 -36.73 -21.62
C SER A 220 1.15 -37.14 -23.00
N ILE A 221 1.41 -36.34 -24.04
CA ILE A 221 1.13 -36.70 -25.44
C ILE A 221 1.95 -37.94 -25.85
N SER A 222 3.25 -37.96 -25.53
CA SER A 222 4.13 -39.10 -25.84
C SER A 222 3.71 -40.40 -25.14
N GLU A 223 3.10 -40.31 -23.95
CA GLU A 223 2.53 -41.45 -23.22
C GLU A 223 1.22 -41.93 -23.87
N LEU A 224 0.32 -41.01 -24.21
CA LEU A 224 -0.93 -41.32 -24.92
C LEU A 224 -0.69 -41.92 -26.31
N GLU A 225 0.37 -41.48 -27.02
CA GLU A 225 0.78 -42.07 -28.30
C GLU A 225 1.28 -43.52 -28.13
N LYS A 226 1.99 -43.82 -27.03
CA LYS A 226 2.38 -45.21 -26.70
C LYS A 226 1.16 -46.06 -26.34
N GLU A 227 0.26 -45.56 -25.50
CA GLU A 227 -0.99 -46.25 -25.13
C GLU A 227 -1.84 -46.55 -26.38
N LYS A 228 -1.99 -45.57 -27.27
CA LYS A 228 -2.62 -45.77 -28.58
C LYS A 228 -1.95 -46.88 -29.38
N GLY A 229 -0.61 -46.92 -29.42
CA GLY A 229 0.15 -47.99 -30.06
C GLY A 229 -0.18 -49.38 -29.48
N TRP A 230 -0.21 -49.52 -28.16
CA TRP A 230 -0.62 -50.77 -27.49
C TRP A 230 -2.06 -51.17 -27.81
N LEU A 231 -2.99 -50.22 -27.84
CA LEU A 231 -4.39 -50.46 -28.23
C LEU A 231 -4.55 -50.83 -29.70
N GLU A 232 -3.72 -50.30 -30.60
CA GLU A 232 -3.68 -50.70 -32.02
C GLU A 232 -3.14 -52.12 -32.21
N VAL A 233 -2.11 -52.52 -31.45
CA VAL A 233 -1.60 -53.91 -31.41
C VAL A 233 -2.65 -54.86 -30.86
N SER A 234 -3.29 -54.55 -29.73
CA SER A 234 -4.37 -55.36 -29.14
C SER A 234 -5.54 -55.54 -30.12
N ARG A 235 -5.96 -54.48 -30.83
CA ARG A 235 -6.99 -54.59 -31.89
C ARG A 235 -6.55 -55.42 -33.10
N PHE A 236 -5.26 -55.55 -33.37
CA PHE A 236 -4.75 -56.43 -34.41
C PHE A 236 -4.76 -57.89 -33.95
N GLU A 237 -4.35 -58.15 -32.71
CA GLU A 237 -4.42 -59.46 -32.05
C GLU A 237 -5.89 -59.97 -32.00
N ASP A 238 -6.83 -59.14 -31.56
CA ASP A 238 -8.27 -59.46 -31.53
C ASP A 238 -8.83 -59.83 -32.91
N LYS A 239 -8.41 -59.10 -33.96
CA LYS A 239 -8.82 -59.39 -35.35
C LYS A 239 -8.24 -60.72 -35.83
N LYS A 240 -6.99 -61.00 -35.47
CA LYS A 240 -6.31 -62.27 -35.79
C LYS A 240 -7.00 -63.44 -35.08
N GLN A 241 -7.24 -63.35 -33.77
CA GLN A 241 -7.97 -64.36 -33.00
C GLN A 241 -9.39 -64.59 -33.54
N ARG A 242 -10.11 -63.51 -33.92
CA ARG A 242 -11.41 -63.62 -34.58
C ARG A 242 -11.33 -64.36 -35.92
N GLY A 243 -10.28 -64.13 -36.71
CA GLY A 243 -10.01 -64.87 -37.94
C GLY A 243 -9.77 -66.35 -37.68
N GLU A 244 -8.85 -66.68 -36.77
CA GLU A 244 -8.53 -68.06 -36.37
C GLU A 244 -9.75 -68.82 -35.82
N LEU A 245 -10.59 -68.15 -35.03
CA LEU A 245 -11.87 -68.71 -34.57
C LEU A 245 -12.84 -68.97 -35.73
N GLN A 246 -12.91 -68.07 -36.71
CA GLN A 246 -13.79 -68.21 -37.87
C GLN A 246 -13.32 -69.35 -38.80
N ASP A 247 -12.02 -69.49 -39.04
CA ASP A 247 -11.44 -70.63 -39.74
C ASP A 247 -11.71 -71.95 -39.01
N ARG A 248 -11.64 -71.94 -37.67
CA ARG A 248 -11.94 -73.12 -36.84
C ARG A 248 -13.41 -73.51 -36.86
N ILE A 249 -14.34 -72.54 -36.94
CA ILE A 249 -15.77 -72.79 -37.16
C ILE A 249 -15.98 -73.47 -38.52
N ILE A 250 -15.40 -72.95 -39.59
CA ILE A 250 -15.50 -73.51 -40.95
C ILE A 250 -14.98 -74.96 -41.00
N ASN A 251 -13.84 -75.24 -40.33
CA ASN A 251 -13.30 -76.60 -40.23
C ASN A 251 -14.25 -77.56 -39.49
N LEU A 252 -14.83 -77.13 -38.37
CA LEU A 252 -15.80 -77.95 -37.61
C LEU A 252 -17.10 -78.18 -38.40
N GLU A 253 -17.60 -77.19 -39.15
CA GLU A 253 -18.74 -77.34 -40.05
C GLU A 253 -18.47 -78.38 -41.14
N MET A 254 -17.25 -78.41 -41.70
CA MET A 254 -16.81 -79.41 -42.67
C MET A 254 -16.67 -80.81 -42.04
N GLU A 255 -16.09 -80.94 -40.85
CA GLU A 255 -15.99 -82.22 -40.12
C GLU A 255 -17.37 -82.81 -39.79
N VAL A 256 -18.32 -81.97 -39.36
CA VAL A 256 -19.71 -82.40 -39.11
C VAL A 256 -20.38 -82.89 -40.40
N MET A 257 -20.13 -82.24 -41.54
CA MET A 257 -20.64 -82.67 -42.85
C MET A 257 -20.07 -84.04 -43.28
N LEU A 258 -18.76 -84.26 -43.05
CA LEU A 258 -18.11 -85.55 -43.29
C LEU A 258 -18.66 -86.65 -42.37
N ALA A 259 -18.76 -86.38 -41.07
CA ALA A 259 -19.30 -87.33 -40.10
C ALA A 259 -20.74 -87.73 -40.46
N LYS A 260 -21.58 -86.77 -40.86
CA LYS A 260 -22.96 -87.02 -41.28
C LYS A 260 -23.04 -87.95 -42.51
N SER A 261 -22.23 -87.70 -43.55
CA SER A 261 -22.20 -88.58 -44.73
C SER A 261 -21.66 -89.98 -44.43
N SER A 262 -20.76 -90.12 -43.45
CA SER A 262 -20.30 -91.44 -42.99
C SER A 262 -21.39 -92.23 -42.25
N LEU A 263 -22.26 -91.55 -41.50
CA LEU A 263 -23.36 -92.18 -40.76
C LEU A 263 -24.48 -92.65 -41.70
N GLU A 264 -24.78 -91.88 -42.75
CA GLU A 264 -25.78 -92.24 -43.77
C GLU A 264 -25.38 -93.51 -44.55
N ASN A 265 -24.08 -93.81 -44.68
CA ASN A 265 -23.58 -95.03 -45.34
C ASN A 265 -23.65 -96.31 -44.48
N PHE A 266 -23.78 -96.21 -43.15
CA PHE A 266 -23.73 -97.39 -42.26
C PHE A 266 -25.07 -98.12 -42.06
N ASN A 267 -26.16 -97.63 -42.67
CA ASN A 267 -27.53 -98.08 -42.40
C ASN A 267 -28.08 -99.16 -43.37
N TYR A 268 -27.22 -99.82 -44.18
CA TYR A 268 -27.65 -100.66 -45.30
C TYR A 268 -27.12 -102.12 -45.34
N THR A 269 -26.61 -102.68 -44.24
CA THR A 269 -26.27 -104.12 -44.17
C THR A 269 -26.46 -104.73 -42.78
N ASN A 270 -27.48 -105.58 -42.61
CA ASN A 270 -27.36 -106.91 -41.97
C ASN A 270 -28.72 -107.62 -41.87
N GLU A 271 -28.91 -108.68 -42.67
CA GLU A 271 -30.03 -109.61 -42.54
C GLU A 271 -29.59 -111.02 -43.04
N LEU A 272 -30.30 -112.06 -42.59
CA LEU A 272 -30.31 -113.45 -43.09
C LEU A 272 -29.29 -114.49 -42.55
N MET A 273 -29.84 -115.54 -41.92
CA MET A 273 -29.60 -117.01 -42.08
C MET A 273 -29.93 -117.74 -40.74
N ASN A 274 -30.99 -118.53 -40.56
CA ASN A 274 -31.45 -119.81 -41.18
C ASN A 274 -30.96 -121.12 -40.49
N GLN A 275 -31.92 -121.81 -39.82
CA GLN A 275 -32.33 -123.24 -39.99
C GLN A 275 -31.36 -124.42 -39.66
N LYS A 276 -31.77 -125.70 -39.44
CA LYS A 276 -32.99 -126.45 -38.96
C LYS A 276 -32.70 -127.99 -39.13
N ILE A 277 -33.49 -128.93 -38.56
CA ILE A 277 -33.66 -130.39 -38.95
C ILE A 277 -32.52 -131.37 -38.49
N SER A 278 -32.69 -132.70 -38.25
CA SER A 278 -33.78 -133.60 -37.74
C SER A 278 -33.33 -135.09 -37.60
N VAL A 279 -33.82 -135.79 -36.56
CA VAL A 279 -34.21 -137.23 -36.38
C VAL A 279 -33.68 -138.38 -37.30
N GLY A 280 -33.35 -139.54 -36.70
CA GLY A 280 -33.39 -140.89 -37.33
C GLY A 280 -32.97 -142.06 -36.40
N ASN A 281 -33.79 -143.13 -36.29
CA ASN A 281 -33.55 -144.36 -35.48
C ASN A 281 -33.37 -145.60 -36.38
N ASP A 282 -32.67 -146.64 -35.88
CA ASP A 282 -32.94 -148.09 -36.04
C ASP A 282 -31.65 -148.95 -35.93
N GLU A 283 -31.21 -149.39 -34.74
CA GLU A 283 -30.02 -150.29 -34.72
C GLU A 283 -29.78 -151.19 -33.48
N VAL A 284 -30.79 -151.60 -32.71
CA VAL A 284 -30.68 -152.16 -31.33
C VAL A 284 -29.58 -153.24 -31.05
N ASN A 285 -29.13 -154.01 -32.05
CA ASN A 285 -28.01 -154.97 -31.90
C ASN A 285 -26.68 -154.56 -32.54
N ARG A 286 -26.61 -153.47 -33.33
CA ARG A 286 -25.39 -152.65 -33.25
C ARG A 286 -25.40 -151.91 -31.92
N GLU A 287 -26.52 -151.35 -31.44
CA GLU A 287 -26.64 -150.56 -30.19
C GLU A 287 -26.18 -151.26 -28.90
N LEU A 288 -25.71 -152.51 -28.88
CA LEU A 288 -24.91 -153.02 -27.74
C LEU A 288 -23.39 -152.83 -27.95
N LYS A 289 -22.89 -153.08 -29.17
CA LYS A 289 -21.51 -152.78 -29.56
C LYS A 289 -21.33 -151.28 -29.76
N THR A 290 -22.24 -150.66 -30.51
CA THR A 290 -22.44 -149.24 -30.57
C THR A 290 -23.04 -148.65 -29.28
N ALA A 291 -23.54 -149.38 -28.26
CA ALA A 291 -23.61 -148.81 -26.89
C ALA A 291 -22.25 -148.81 -26.19
N ARG A 292 -21.34 -149.74 -26.46
CA ARG A 292 -19.98 -149.68 -25.91
C ARG A 292 -19.14 -148.62 -26.61
N GLU A 293 -19.24 -148.54 -27.92
CA GLU A 293 -18.65 -147.46 -28.73
C GLU A 293 -19.38 -146.14 -28.48
N ASN A 294 -20.71 -146.11 -28.28
CA ASN A 294 -21.43 -144.92 -27.78
C ASN A 294 -21.10 -144.62 -26.32
N LEU A 295 -20.74 -145.57 -25.45
CA LEU A 295 -20.28 -145.26 -24.09
C LEU A 295 -18.87 -144.68 -24.11
N VAL A 296 -18.00 -145.15 -25.01
CA VAL A 296 -16.68 -144.54 -25.25
C VAL A 296 -16.83 -143.17 -25.93
N TYR A 297 -17.71 -143.05 -26.92
CA TYR A 297 -18.06 -141.80 -27.61
C TYR A 297 -18.78 -140.83 -26.69
N PHE A 298 -19.72 -141.26 -25.84
CA PHE A 298 -20.37 -140.44 -24.82
C PHE A 298 -19.39 -140.09 -23.71
N ARG A 299 -18.44 -140.96 -23.33
CA ARG A 299 -17.37 -140.59 -22.39
C ARG A 299 -16.40 -139.58 -23.00
N ASN A 300 -16.06 -139.71 -24.27
CA ASN A 300 -15.24 -138.75 -25.00
C ASN A 300 -16.02 -137.46 -25.30
N ARG A 301 -17.33 -137.54 -25.59
CA ARG A 301 -18.23 -136.41 -25.82
C ARG A 301 -18.55 -135.71 -24.50
N VAL A 302 -18.60 -136.40 -23.37
CA VAL A 302 -18.65 -135.82 -22.02
C VAL A 302 -17.33 -135.13 -21.72
N LYS A 303 -16.16 -135.72 -22.02
CA LYS A 303 -14.88 -135.00 -21.91
C LYS A 303 -14.82 -133.75 -22.81
N ILE A 304 -15.34 -133.84 -24.03
CA ILE A 304 -15.42 -132.70 -24.96
C ILE A 304 -16.42 -131.65 -24.43
N LEU A 305 -17.62 -132.05 -24.01
CA LEU A 305 -18.63 -131.16 -23.40
C LEU A 305 -18.14 -130.56 -22.08
N GLU A 306 -17.30 -131.26 -21.33
CA GLU A 306 -16.69 -130.78 -20.09
C GLU A 306 -15.53 -129.82 -20.39
N ALA A 307 -14.77 -130.05 -21.46
CA ALA A 307 -13.80 -129.08 -21.99
C ALA A 307 -14.51 -127.84 -22.58
N GLU A 308 -15.59 -128.01 -23.36
CA GLU A 308 -16.47 -126.94 -23.88
C GLU A 308 -17.12 -126.17 -22.71
N LYS A 309 -17.59 -126.84 -21.66
CA LYS A 309 -18.12 -126.21 -20.44
C LYS A 309 -17.03 -125.43 -19.72
N ASN A 310 -15.85 -126.00 -19.55
CA ASN A 310 -14.73 -125.32 -18.89
C ASN A 310 -14.23 -124.13 -19.72
N GLN A 311 -14.22 -124.24 -21.05
CA GLN A 311 -13.95 -123.13 -21.98
C GLN A 311 -15.02 -122.05 -21.88
N ALA A 312 -16.31 -122.40 -21.89
CA ALA A 312 -17.40 -121.44 -21.72
C ALA A 312 -17.38 -120.75 -20.34
N VAL A 313 -16.99 -121.46 -19.28
CA VAL A 313 -16.75 -120.88 -17.96
C VAL A 313 -15.53 -119.94 -17.97
N GLU A 314 -14.48 -120.25 -18.71
CA GLU A 314 -13.30 -119.39 -18.88
C GLU A 314 -13.62 -118.14 -19.72
N GLU A 315 -14.42 -118.28 -20.78
CA GLU A 315 -14.92 -117.18 -21.61
C GLU A 315 -15.88 -116.29 -20.82
N LEU A 316 -16.80 -116.86 -20.03
CA LEU A 316 -17.64 -116.11 -19.10
C LEU A 316 -16.81 -115.37 -18.06
N ARG A 317 -15.73 -115.98 -17.52
CA ARG A 317 -14.84 -115.29 -16.57
C ARG A 317 -14.13 -114.11 -17.24
N LYS A 318 -13.55 -114.30 -18.43
CA LYS A 318 -12.92 -113.21 -19.21
C LYS A 318 -13.90 -112.09 -19.56
N LEU A 319 -15.15 -112.43 -19.88
CA LEU A 319 -16.20 -111.46 -20.20
C LEU A 319 -16.68 -110.72 -18.94
N GLN A 320 -16.71 -111.39 -17.78
CA GLN A 320 -16.98 -110.78 -16.47
C GLN A 320 -15.83 -109.87 -16.02
N GLU A 321 -14.57 -110.29 -16.16
CA GLU A 321 -13.36 -109.49 -15.89
C GLU A 321 -13.30 -108.26 -16.82
N GLY A 322 -13.56 -108.43 -18.12
CA GLY A 322 -13.65 -107.34 -19.09
C GLY A 322 -14.79 -106.36 -18.81
N SER A 323 -15.95 -106.87 -18.38
CA SER A 323 -17.08 -106.04 -17.92
C SER A 323 -16.72 -105.25 -16.65
N GLN A 324 -16.08 -105.89 -15.68
CA GLN A 324 -15.63 -105.23 -14.45
C GLN A 324 -14.54 -104.18 -14.72
N LEU A 325 -13.63 -104.43 -15.68
CA LEU A 325 -12.65 -103.45 -16.14
C LEU A 325 -13.33 -102.26 -16.83
N ALA A 326 -14.27 -102.50 -17.74
CA ALA A 326 -15.03 -101.43 -18.40
C ALA A 326 -15.84 -100.58 -17.41
N LEU A 327 -16.42 -101.20 -16.37
CA LEU A 327 -17.08 -100.50 -15.26
C LEU A 327 -16.10 -99.66 -14.43
N SER A 328 -14.89 -100.17 -14.15
CA SER A 328 -13.86 -99.38 -13.46
C SER A 328 -13.41 -98.17 -14.29
N GLN A 329 -13.19 -98.34 -15.59
CA GLN A 329 -12.79 -97.26 -16.51
C GLN A 329 -13.89 -96.21 -16.68
N THR A 330 -15.16 -96.62 -16.74
CA THR A 330 -16.29 -95.67 -16.79
C THR A 330 -16.47 -94.93 -15.46
N ASN A 331 -16.23 -95.57 -14.32
CA ASN A 331 -16.21 -94.88 -13.02
C ASN A 331 -15.06 -93.86 -12.92
N GLU A 332 -13.85 -94.21 -13.36
CA GLU A 332 -12.71 -93.27 -13.42
C GLU A 332 -12.94 -92.11 -14.41
N ALA A 333 -13.61 -92.37 -15.54
CA ALA A 333 -14.01 -91.33 -16.49
C ALA A 333 -15.08 -90.41 -15.90
N ASN A 334 -16.08 -90.96 -15.22
CA ASN A 334 -17.12 -90.19 -14.51
C ASN A 334 -16.52 -89.35 -13.38
N GLN A 335 -15.59 -89.90 -12.59
CA GLN A 335 -14.90 -89.15 -11.54
C GLN A 335 -14.13 -87.96 -12.13
N ARG A 336 -13.30 -88.19 -13.16
CA ARG A 336 -12.61 -87.10 -13.88
C ARG A 336 -13.58 -86.07 -14.45
N ALA A 337 -14.72 -86.49 -15.01
CA ALA A 337 -15.76 -85.57 -15.47
C ALA A 337 -16.31 -84.70 -14.33
N THR A 338 -16.63 -85.27 -13.17
CA THR A 338 -17.08 -84.49 -12.00
C THR A 338 -16.01 -83.55 -11.44
N GLU A 339 -14.74 -83.93 -11.50
CA GLU A 339 -13.61 -83.08 -11.12
C GLU A 339 -13.47 -81.90 -12.09
N THR A 340 -13.53 -82.14 -13.41
CA THR A 340 -13.48 -81.07 -14.42
C THR A 340 -14.67 -80.10 -14.32
N LEU A 341 -15.88 -80.60 -14.04
CA LEU A 341 -17.05 -79.76 -13.79
C LEU A 341 -16.87 -78.90 -12.53
N ARG A 342 -16.30 -79.46 -11.46
CA ARG A 342 -15.99 -78.70 -10.23
C ARG A 342 -14.95 -77.61 -10.48
N THR A 343 -13.89 -77.91 -11.24
CA THR A 343 -12.89 -76.87 -11.60
C THR A 343 -13.49 -75.79 -12.51
N HIS A 344 -14.40 -76.15 -13.42
CA HIS A 344 -15.09 -75.17 -14.25
C HIS A 344 -16.01 -74.25 -13.42
N GLN A 345 -16.73 -74.81 -12.43
CA GLN A 345 -17.55 -74.01 -11.52
C GLN A 345 -16.69 -73.02 -10.72
N ASN A 346 -15.58 -73.50 -10.12
CA ASN A 346 -14.67 -72.62 -9.37
C ASN A 346 -14.13 -71.47 -10.23
N LEU A 347 -13.69 -71.75 -11.47
CA LEU A 347 -13.21 -70.71 -12.40
C LEU A 347 -14.32 -69.74 -12.82
N GLN A 348 -15.57 -70.20 -12.90
CA GLN A 348 -16.72 -69.35 -13.20
C GLN A 348 -17.07 -68.43 -12.01
N ASP A 349 -16.95 -68.93 -10.79
CA ASP A 349 -17.14 -68.15 -9.57
C ASP A 349 -16.01 -67.11 -9.41
N GLU A 350 -14.74 -67.49 -9.65
CA GLU A 350 -13.59 -66.57 -9.68
C GLU A 350 -13.75 -65.47 -10.75
N LEU A 351 -14.27 -65.80 -11.94
CA LEU A 351 -14.57 -64.81 -12.98
C LEU A 351 -15.69 -63.84 -12.55
N ALA A 352 -16.71 -64.31 -11.83
CA ALA A 352 -17.77 -63.45 -11.30
C ALA A 352 -17.25 -62.49 -10.22
N ASP A 353 -16.40 -62.98 -9.31
CA ASP A 353 -15.74 -62.15 -8.30
C ASP A 353 -14.80 -61.12 -8.91
N LEU A 354 -14.02 -61.48 -9.93
CA LEU A 354 -13.17 -60.54 -10.68
C LEU A 354 -13.99 -59.47 -11.41
N GLN A 355 -15.14 -59.83 -12.00
CA GLN A 355 -16.05 -58.85 -12.62
C GLN A 355 -16.66 -57.91 -11.58
N LEU A 356 -17.08 -58.40 -10.42
CA LEU A 356 -17.62 -57.59 -9.33
C LEU A 356 -16.55 -56.62 -8.78
N ASN A 357 -15.32 -57.11 -8.58
CA ASN A 357 -14.19 -56.28 -8.16
C ASN A 357 -13.83 -55.21 -9.21
N PHE A 358 -13.82 -55.55 -10.50
CA PHE A 358 -13.61 -54.58 -11.58
C PHE A 358 -14.67 -53.47 -11.59
N ASN A 359 -15.95 -53.83 -11.40
CA ASN A 359 -17.04 -52.86 -11.32
C ASN A 359 -16.91 -51.94 -10.09
N ASN A 360 -16.50 -52.48 -8.93
CA ASN A 360 -16.23 -51.70 -7.73
C ASN A 360 -15.08 -50.70 -7.95
N ILE A 361 -13.97 -51.15 -8.54
CA ILE A 361 -12.80 -50.30 -8.86
C ILE A 361 -13.18 -49.18 -9.85
N ASN A 362 -14.03 -49.46 -10.84
CA ASN A 362 -14.54 -48.41 -11.74
C ASN A 362 -15.41 -47.38 -10.99
N LEU A 363 -16.29 -47.81 -10.08
CA LEU A 363 -17.09 -46.90 -9.27
C LEU A 363 -16.22 -46.01 -8.36
N GLU A 364 -15.19 -46.58 -7.74
CA GLU A 364 -14.20 -45.81 -6.97
C GLU A 364 -13.44 -44.81 -7.85
N LYS A 365 -13.02 -45.22 -9.06
CA LYS A 365 -12.37 -44.35 -10.04
C LYS A 365 -13.26 -43.18 -10.46
N GLU A 366 -14.54 -43.41 -10.71
CA GLU A 366 -15.52 -42.36 -11.03
C GLU A 366 -15.72 -41.40 -9.85
N LEU A 367 -15.85 -41.92 -8.63
CA LEU A 367 -16.01 -41.13 -7.41
C LEU A 367 -14.77 -40.27 -7.11
N LEU A 368 -13.57 -40.82 -7.31
CA LEU A 368 -12.30 -40.08 -7.21
C LEU A 368 -12.19 -39.03 -8.32
N SER A 369 -12.57 -39.34 -9.55
CA SER A 369 -12.59 -38.37 -10.67
C SER A 369 -13.53 -37.20 -10.38
N SER A 370 -14.74 -37.47 -9.87
CA SER A 370 -15.68 -36.44 -9.40
C SER A 370 -15.14 -35.62 -8.22
N LYS A 371 -14.32 -36.21 -7.35
CA LYS A 371 -13.63 -35.49 -6.26
C LYS A 371 -12.51 -34.60 -6.79
N VAL A 372 -11.74 -35.04 -7.79
CA VAL A 372 -10.69 -34.24 -8.45
C VAL A 372 -11.30 -33.02 -9.13
N LEU A 373 -12.32 -33.18 -9.97
CA LEU A 373 -13.00 -32.05 -10.64
C LEU A 373 -13.49 -30.98 -9.65
N ARG A 374 -14.11 -31.38 -8.54
CA ARG A 374 -14.56 -30.45 -7.49
C ARG A 374 -13.42 -29.78 -6.71
N LEU A 375 -12.21 -30.35 -6.72
CA LEU A 375 -11.02 -29.71 -6.17
C LEU A 375 -10.40 -28.73 -7.19
N GLU A 376 -10.39 -29.07 -8.47
CA GLU A 376 -9.94 -28.19 -9.56
C GLU A 376 -10.83 -26.93 -9.67
N GLU A 377 -12.14 -27.07 -9.55
CA GLU A 377 -13.09 -25.94 -9.46
C GLU A 377 -12.77 -25.02 -8.27
N LYS A 378 -12.51 -25.60 -7.09
CA LYS A 378 -12.14 -24.83 -5.88
C LYS A 378 -10.79 -24.14 -6.01
N VAL A 379 -9.79 -24.80 -6.58
CA VAL A 379 -8.49 -24.20 -6.88
C VAL A 379 -8.65 -23.05 -7.87
N SER A 380 -9.54 -23.18 -8.85
CA SER A 380 -9.84 -22.12 -9.82
C SER A 380 -10.52 -20.90 -9.18
N ASP A 381 -11.53 -21.11 -8.30
CA ASP A 381 -12.16 -20.03 -7.52
C ASP A 381 -11.16 -19.33 -6.59
N LEU A 382 -10.35 -20.10 -5.84
CA LEU A 382 -9.30 -19.54 -4.98
C LEU A 382 -8.26 -18.74 -5.78
N THR A 383 -7.86 -19.23 -6.96
CA THR A 383 -6.95 -18.51 -7.87
C THR A 383 -7.56 -17.20 -8.35
N LEU A 384 -8.86 -17.20 -8.70
CA LEU A 384 -9.56 -15.99 -9.12
C LEU A 384 -9.65 -14.97 -7.98
N ARG A 385 -9.98 -15.41 -6.76
CA ARG A 385 -10.00 -14.54 -5.56
C ARG A 385 -8.63 -13.97 -5.24
N LEU A 386 -7.57 -14.78 -5.33
CA LEU A 386 -6.18 -14.35 -5.14
C LEU A 386 -5.80 -13.24 -6.15
N ASN A 387 -6.13 -13.42 -7.43
CA ASN A 387 -5.89 -12.42 -8.46
C ASN A 387 -6.62 -11.10 -8.18
N VAL A 388 -7.90 -11.16 -7.76
CA VAL A 388 -8.65 -9.94 -7.35
C VAL A 388 -7.95 -9.25 -6.18
N SER A 389 -7.64 -9.98 -5.10
CA SER A 389 -6.92 -9.43 -3.93
C SER A 389 -5.56 -8.83 -4.28
N GLN A 390 -4.85 -9.41 -5.25
CA GLN A 390 -3.59 -8.87 -5.76
C GLN A 390 -3.80 -7.55 -6.51
N THR A 391 -4.80 -7.46 -7.39
CA THR A 391 -5.09 -6.19 -8.10
C THR A 391 -5.52 -5.07 -7.15
N ASP A 392 -6.26 -5.40 -6.08
CA ASP A 392 -6.58 -4.43 -5.03
C ASP A 392 -5.33 -4.02 -4.25
N ARG A 393 -4.42 -4.95 -3.91
CA ARG A 393 -3.11 -4.63 -3.29
C ARG A 393 -2.30 -3.65 -4.14
N GLU A 394 -2.25 -3.86 -5.45
CA GLU A 394 -1.57 -2.97 -6.39
C GLU A 394 -2.24 -1.58 -6.47
N ARG A 395 -3.58 -1.51 -6.37
CA ARG A 395 -4.32 -0.24 -6.28
C ARG A 395 -3.97 0.53 -5.00
N TYR A 396 -4.03 -0.13 -3.84
CA TYR A 396 -3.68 0.46 -2.55
C TYR A 396 -2.22 0.94 -2.49
N LEU A 397 -1.28 0.22 -3.14
CA LEU A 397 0.11 0.67 -3.24
C LEU A 397 0.24 1.95 -4.09
N LYS A 398 -0.50 2.07 -5.20
CA LYS A 398 -0.54 3.29 -6.01
C LYS A 398 -1.13 4.47 -5.23
N GLU A 399 -2.25 4.26 -4.54
CA GLU A 399 -2.88 5.28 -3.68
C GLU A 399 -1.95 5.72 -2.53
N LYS A 400 -1.22 4.78 -1.90
CA LYS A 400 -0.23 5.10 -0.85
C LYS A 400 0.91 5.97 -1.38
N LEU A 401 1.41 5.68 -2.58
CA LEU A 401 2.47 6.49 -3.23
C LEU A 401 1.96 7.88 -3.59
N GLU A 402 0.74 8.00 -4.12
CA GLU A 402 0.14 9.30 -4.44
C GLU A 402 -0.13 10.14 -3.19
N LEU A 403 -0.62 9.54 -2.10
CA LEU A 403 -0.77 10.21 -0.82
C LEU A 403 0.58 10.68 -0.28
N HIS A 404 1.64 9.85 -0.35
CA HIS A 404 2.97 10.24 0.11
C HIS A 404 3.53 11.43 -0.69
N ARG A 405 3.39 11.42 -2.02
CA ARG A 405 3.72 12.57 -2.88
C ARG A 405 2.97 13.82 -2.45
N ARG A 406 1.66 13.72 -2.20
CA ARG A 406 0.84 14.86 -1.77
C ARG A 406 1.22 15.39 -0.39
N THR A 407 1.62 14.51 0.54
CA THR A 407 2.17 14.91 1.84
C THR A 407 3.50 15.66 1.70
N GLN A 408 4.40 15.21 0.82
CA GLN A 408 5.66 15.93 0.53
C GLN A 408 5.39 17.31 -0.08
N GLU A 409 4.47 17.40 -1.05
CA GLU A 409 4.05 18.67 -1.67
C GLU A 409 3.51 19.67 -0.63
N LEU A 410 2.61 19.23 0.25
CA LEU A 410 2.06 20.05 1.35
C LEU A 410 3.12 20.42 2.39
N SER A 411 4.10 19.56 2.65
CA SER A 411 5.23 19.86 3.55
C SER A 411 6.11 20.97 2.99
N LEU A 412 6.40 20.95 1.68
CA LEU A 412 7.15 22.02 1.00
C LEU A 412 6.35 23.32 0.91
N GLU A 413 5.02 23.26 0.79
CA GLU A 413 4.14 24.43 0.85
C GLU A 413 4.11 25.05 2.26
N LEU A 414 4.03 24.21 3.30
CA LEU A 414 4.13 24.64 4.71
C LEU A 414 5.47 25.33 5.00
N GLU A 415 6.59 24.75 4.54
CA GLU A 415 7.93 25.32 4.74
C GLU A 415 8.08 26.68 4.03
N ARG A 416 7.57 26.81 2.79
CA ARG A 416 7.54 28.11 2.08
C ARG A 416 6.69 29.14 2.84
N ALA A 417 5.54 28.74 3.37
CA ALA A 417 4.69 29.62 4.17
C ALA A 417 5.32 30.00 5.53
N GLN A 418 6.08 29.09 6.15
CA GLN A 418 6.87 29.37 7.36
C GLN A 418 7.96 30.39 7.09
N ARG A 419 8.82 30.16 6.09
CA ARG A 419 9.85 31.14 5.68
C ARG A 419 9.27 32.50 5.29
N GLY A 420 8.09 32.51 4.66
CA GLY A 420 7.36 33.75 4.39
C GLY A 420 6.96 34.50 5.67
N ARG A 421 6.43 33.80 6.68
CA ARG A 421 6.11 34.39 7.99
C ARG A 421 7.35 34.85 8.76
N GLU A 422 8.44 34.08 8.70
CA GLU A 422 9.72 34.46 9.31
C GLU A 422 10.22 35.79 8.71
N GLY A 423 10.26 35.89 7.38
CA GLY A 423 10.64 37.15 6.71
C GLY A 423 9.70 38.34 7.00
N PHE A 424 8.40 38.11 7.24
CA PHE A 424 7.51 39.16 7.72
C PHE A 424 7.79 39.54 9.19
N ASN A 425 8.10 38.59 10.07
CA ASN A 425 8.46 38.87 11.46
C ASN A 425 9.78 39.64 11.55
N ASP A 426 10.75 39.35 10.69
CA ASP A 426 12.00 40.10 10.58
C ASP A 426 11.72 41.56 10.17
N GLN A 427 10.91 41.78 9.12
CA GLN A 427 10.48 43.13 8.70
C GLN A 427 9.73 43.89 9.79
N VAL A 428 8.85 43.24 10.55
CA VAL A 428 8.14 43.86 11.68
C VAL A 428 9.11 44.19 12.82
N SER A 429 10.15 43.40 13.03
CA SER A 429 11.19 43.64 14.04
C SER A 429 12.08 44.82 13.64
N ASP A 430 12.49 44.91 12.38
CA ASP A 430 13.24 46.06 11.85
C ASP A 430 12.43 47.36 11.97
N LEU A 431 11.17 47.35 11.53
CA LEU A 431 10.24 48.49 11.70
C LEU A 431 10.02 48.86 13.16
N HIS A 432 10.01 47.89 14.08
CA HIS A 432 9.91 48.16 15.51
C HIS A 432 11.18 48.84 16.05
N ILE A 433 12.36 48.41 15.61
CA ILE A 433 13.64 49.03 15.97
C ILE A 433 13.70 50.48 15.43
N GLU A 434 13.30 50.71 14.17
CA GLU A 434 13.21 52.04 13.58
C GLU A 434 12.22 52.94 14.34
N LEU A 435 11.03 52.45 14.68
CA LEU A 435 10.01 53.19 15.43
C LEU A 435 10.49 53.56 16.85
N VAL A 436 11.15 52.63 17.55
CA VAL A 436 11.75 52.88 18.87
C VAL A 436 12.90 53.89 18.76
N GLY A 437 13.72 53.81 17.70
CA GLY A 437 14.77 54.79 17.40
C GLY A 437 14.21 56.19 17.16
N ALA A 438 13.20 56.32 16.30
CA ALA A 438 12.52 57.57 16.00
C ALA A 438 11.86 58.18 17.25
N LYS A 439 11.20 57.35 18.07
CA LYS A 439 10.61 57.78 19.35
C LYS A 439 11.68 58.25 20.35
N ALA A 440 12.80 57.56 20.44
CA ALA A 440 13.93 57.97 21.29
C ALA A 440 14.55 59.28 20.81
N GLN A 441 14.63 59.52 19.49
CA GLN A 441 15.09 60.78 18.92
C GLN A 441 14.11 61.93 19.18
N ALA A 442 12.81 61.72 18.99
CA ALA A 442 11.78 62.71 19.30
C ALA A 442 11.81 63.11 20.78
N ASN A 443 11.92 62.14 21.70
CA ASN A 443 12.06 62.41 23.14
C ASN A 443 13.31 63.25 23.46
N ARG A 444 14.44 63.05 22.77
CA ARG A 444 15.63 63.90 22.95
C ARG A 444 15.38 65.33 22.47
N GLN A 445 14.76 65.50 21.30
CA GLN A 445 14.41 66.83 20.78
C GLN A 445 13.43 67.57 21.69
N ASP A 446 12.45 66.88 22.28
CA ASP A 446 11.56 67.50 23.27
C ASP A 446 12.31 67.85 24.57
N GLN A 447 13.27 67.05 25.03
CA GLN A 447 14.13 67.38 26.17
C GLN A 447 15.01 68.61 25.88
N GLU A 448 15.68 68.66 24.73
CA GLU A 448 16.47 69.81 24.27
C GLU A 448 15.59 71.07 24.16
N LYS A 449 14.35 70.94 23.67
CA LYS A 449 13.36 72.02 23.58
C LYS A 449 12.85 72.49 24.94
N VAL A 450 12.77 71.62 25.94
CA VAL A 450 12.50 72.02 27.33
C VAL A 450 13.71 72.78 27.90
N GLN A 451 14.93 72.27 27.73
CA GLN A 451 16.15 72.95 28.17
C GLN A 451 16.29 74.35 27.54
N MET A 452 16.11 74.48 26.21
CA MET A 452 16.12 75.78 25.55
C MET A 452 15.04 76.75 26.05
N LYS A 453 13.86 76.24 26.46
CA LYS A 453 12.82 77.08 27.09
C LYS A 453 13.24 77.54 28.49
N GLU A 454 13.83 76.67 29.29
CA GLU A 454 14.36 76.99 30.62
C GLU A 454 15.49 78.03 30.53
N GLU A 455 16.45 77.84 29.63
CA GLU A 455 17.50 78.81 29.32
C GLU A 455 16.93 80.16 28.86
N LEU A 456 15.92 80.16 27.98
CA LEU A 456 15.26 81.38 27.53
C LEU A 456 14.53 82.11 28.67
N VAL A 457 13.91 81.39 29.61
CA VAL A 457 13.29 81.98 30.81
C VAL A 457 14.35 82.57 31.73
N MET A 458 15.47 81.87 31.96
CA MET A 458 16.59 82.39 32.75
C MET A 458 17.20 83.66 32.10
N LEU A 459 17.38 83.66 30.78
CA LEU A 459 17.85 84.83 30.03
C LEU A 459 16.86 86.01 30.11
N LYS A 460 15.54 85.75 30.06
CA LYS A 460 14.52 86.79 30.28
C LYS A 460 14.60 87.38 31.69
N GLN A 461 14.71 86.54 32.73
CA GLN A 461 14.86 87.02 34.10
C GLN A 461 16.14 87.84 34.32
N VAL A 462 17.25 87.45 33.69
CA VAL A 462 18.50 88.24 33.72
C VAL A 462 18.32 89.56 32.98
N ASN A 463 17.66 89.57 31.81
CA ASN A 463 17.39 90.79 31.06
C ASN A 463 16.43 91.75 31.79
N GLU A 464 15.39 91.22 32.44
CA GLU A 464 14.48 91.98 33.31
C GLU A 464 15.26 92.61 34.47
N LYS A 465 16.11 91.86 35.16
CA LYS A 465 16.99 92.39 36.22
C LYS A 465 17.90 93.51 35.69
N LEU A 466 18.64 93.27 34.62
CA LEU A 466 19.51 94.27 33.99
C LEU A 466 18.73 95.51 33.54
N THR A 467 17.50 95.35 33.07
CA THR A 467 16.61 96.47 32.72
C THR A 467 16.18 97.26 33.96
N THR A 468 15.88 96.59 35.08
CA THR A 468 15.58 97.29 36.35
C THR A 468 16.80 97.97 36.95
N GLU A 469 17.99 97.35 36.89
CA GLU A 469 19.26 97.95 37.32
C GLU A 469 19.62 99.17 36.45
N LEU A 470 19.48 99.06 35.12
CA LEU A 470 19.64 100.18 34.19
C LEU A 470 18.66 101.32 34.54
N GLY A 471 17.40 101.00 34.80
CA GLY A 471 16.39 101.98 35.23
C GLY A 471 16.75 102.66 36.55
N GLN A 472 17.24 101.91 37.54
CA GLN A 472 17.71 102.45 38.82
C GLN A 472 18.96 103.32 38.66
N ILE A 473 19.87 102.97 37.76
CA ILE A 473 21.05 103.80 37.44
C ILE A 473 20.61 105.07 36.70
N GLN A 474 19.65 104.99 35.78
CA GLN A 474 19.10 106.15 35.08
C GLN A 474 18.36 107.11 36.03
N THR A 475 17.56 106.61 36.97
CA THR A 475 16.92 107.46 37.99
C THR A 475 17.93 108.04 38.96
N SER A 476 18.92 107.26 39.41
CA SER A 476 20.01 107.76 40.27
C SER A 476 20.85 108.83 39.57
N LEU A 477 21.16 108.65 38.28
CA LEU A 477 21.87 109.63 37.46
C LEU A 477 21.00 110.88 37.24
N LYS A 478 19.70 110.72 36.98
CA LYS A 478 18.77 111.85 36.86
C LYS A 478 18.70 112.64 38.16
N ASN A 479 18.55 111.96 39.30
CA ASN A 479 18.55 112.59 40.62
C ASN A 479 19.88 113.30 40.90
N ALA A 480 21.02 112.69 40.59
CA ALA A 480 22.35 113.32 40.74
C ALA A 480 22.55 114.52 39.80
N LEU A 481 21.95 114.50 38.61
CA LEU A 481 21.92 115.66 37.70
C LEU A 481 20.97 116.76 38.20
N GLU A 482 19.84 116.40 38.80
CA GLU A 482 18.91 117.34 39.44
C GLU A 482 19.54 117.95 40.70
N GLU A 483 20.25 117.18 41.52
CA GLU A 483 21.08 117.65 42.64
C GLU A 483 22.26 118.51 42.16
N LEU A 484 22.91 118.16 41.04
CA LEU A 484 23.95 119.00 40.43
C LEU A 484 23.37 120.31 39.89
N HIS A 485 22.20 120.28 39.27
CA HIS A 485 21.50 121.48 38.83
C HIS A 485 20.98 122.30 40.01
N HIS A 486 20.53 121.66 41.10
CA HIS A 486 20.13 122.32 42.32
C HIS A 486 21.33 122.98 42.97
N THR A 487 22.43 122.27 43.24
CA THR A 487 23.67 122.83 43.79
C THR A 487 24.36 123.82 42.85
N GLN A 488 24.19 123.72 41.52
CA GLN A 488 24.63 124.74 40.57
C GLN A 488 23.71 125.97 40.59
N ALA A 489 22.41 125.79 40.79
CA ALA A 489 21.46 126.88 40.99
C ALA A 489 21.69 127.54 42.34
N GLU A 490 21.92 126.79 43.42
CA GLU A 490 22.34 127.27 44.74
C GLU A 490 23.71 127.93 44.68
N ASN A 491 24.69 127.45 43.90
CA ASN A 491 25.96 128.14 43.70
C ASN A 491 25.79 129.41 42.86
N LYS A 492 24.91 129.42 41.85
CA LYS A 492 24.55 130.65 41.12
C LYS A 492 23.81 131.61 42.03
N ILE A 493 22.87 131.15 42.85
CA ILE A 493 22.14 131.93 43.84
C ILE A 493 23.11 132.41 44.92
N SER A 494 24.07 131.61 45.38
CA SER A 494 25.06 131.99 46.41
C SER A 494 26.14 132.91 45.85
N SER A 495 26.53 132.75 44.58
CA SER A 495 27.41 133.68 43.88
C SER A 495 26.68 134.97 43.54
N ASN A 496 25.41 134.90 43.15
CA ASN A 496 24.55 136.06 42.92
C ASN A 496 24.13 136.70 44.24
N LEU A 497 24.04 135.99 45.36
CA LEU A 497 23.75 136.49 46.71
C LEU A 497 25.04 136.97 47.38
N ALA A 498 26.21 136.45 47.04
CA ALA A 498 27.48 137.09 47.40
C ALA A 498 27.62 138.40 46.62
N ALA A 499 27.47 138.37 45.30
CA ALA A 499 27.50 139.55 44.46
C ALA A 499 26.35 140.52 44.76
N ALA A 500 25.17 140.05 45.17
CA ALA A 500 24.02 140.86 45.53
C ALA A 500 23.98 141.20 47.02
N LEU A 501 24.70 140.56 47.94
CA LEU A 501 24.95 141.10 49.29
C LEU A 501 26.14 142.06 49.27
N GLU A 502 27.02 141.98 48.27
CA GLU A 502 27.99 143.04 47.94
C GLU A 502 27.33 144.21 47.20
N ALA A 503 26.38 143.92 46.29
CA ALA A 503 25.57 144.94 45.63
C ALA A 503 24.58 145.55 46.62
N GLU A 504 23.79 144.79 47.39
CA GLU A 504 22.97 145.27 48.52
C GLU A 504 23.81 145.87 49.65
N ARG A 505 25.10 145.56 49.81
CA ARG A 505 25.95 146.39 50.68
C ARG A 505 26.11 147.82 50.17
N LYS A 506 26.06 148.03 48.86
CA LYS A 506 25.99 149.34 48.22
C LYS A 506 24.55 149.84 48.07
N GLN A 507 23.61 148.94 47.84
CA GLN A 507 22.27 149.18 47.33
C GLN A 507 21.22 149.16 48.46
N LEU A 508 21.33 148.41 49.56
CA LEU A 508 20.59 148.72 50.81
C LEU A 508 21.14 149.97 51.52
N LEU A 509 22.30 150.48 51.09
CA LEU A 509 22.79 151.82 51.41
C LEU A 509 22.06 152.90 50.58
N GLU A 510 21.48 152.54 49.43
CA GLU A 510 20.73 153.43 48.50
C GLU A 510 19.20 153.16 48.47
N GLU A 511 18.73 151.99 48.87
CA GLU A 511 17.35 151.47 48.69
C GLU A 511 16.62 151.20 49.99
N LYS A 512 17.31 151.35 51.13
CA LYS A 512 16.64 151.84 52.35
C LYS A 512 15.92 153.18 52.09
N GLN A 513 16.29 153.92 51.03
CA GLN A 513 15.60 155.14 50.57
C GLN A 513 14.48 154.87 49.54
N THR A 514 14.43 153.69 48.91
CA THR A 514 13.35 153.23 47.99
C THR A 514 12.58 152.04 48.54
N LEU A 515 12.37 152.06 49.85
CA LEU A 515 11.16 151.63 50.55
C LEU A 515 9.93 151.47 49.64
N MET A 516 9.18 150.38 49.87
CA MET A 516 7.75 150.24 49.54
C MET A 516 7.35 150.23 48.04
N ALA A 517 7.28 149.05 47.41
CA ALA A 517 6.12 148.67 46.57
C ALA A 517 6.11 147.17 46.14
N VAL A 518 5.13 146.42 46.65
CA VAL A 518 4.27 145.43 45.95
C VAL A 518 4.92 144.22 45.21
N VAL A 519 4.68 142.91 45.46
CA VAL A 519 3.57 142.05 46.00
C VAL A 519 2.65 141.42 44.92
N GLU A 520 2.38 140.09 45.04
CA GLU A 520 1.26 139.27 44.42
C GLU A 520 1.29 139.00 42.87
N ASN A 521 0.71 137.92 42.26
CA ASN A 521 -0.07 136.76 42.74
C ASN A 521 -0.17 135.51 41.80
N GLU A 522 -0.41 134.33 42.40
CA GLU A 522 -1.40 133.20 42.19
C GLU A 522 -1.77 132.47 40.84
N GLU A 523 -1.94 131.12 40.99
CA GLU A 523 -2.99 130.10 40.59
C GLU A 523 -3.91 130.23 39.31
N ASP A 524 -4.70 129.24 38.82
CA ASP A 524 -5.13 127.90 39.33
C ASP A 524 -5.52 126.83 38.24
N SER A 525 -5.56 125.56 38.69
CA SER A 525 -6.34 124.33 38.37
C SER A 525 -7.58 124.31 37.42
N GLU A 526 -7.75 123.21 36.65
CA GLU A 526 -9.07 122.57 36.38
C GLU A 526 -8.96 121.13 35.80
N ASN A 527 -9.35 120.04 36.50
CA ASN A 527 -9.40 118.69 35.89
C ASN A 527 -10.25 117.58 36.61
N ILE A 528 -11.52 117.84 37.00
CA ILE A 528 -12.33 116.90 37.82
C ILE A 528 -13.69 116.47 37.18
N LYS A 529 -13.99 116.88 35.94
CA LYS A 529 -15.31 116.60 35.31
C LYS A 529 -15.34 115.35 34.40
N GLU A 530 -14.19 114.83 33.97
CA GLU A 530 -14.12 113.75 32.97
C GLU A 530 -14.26 112.33 33.56
N LEU A 531 -13.81 112.10 34.80
CA LEU A 531 -13.89 110.79 35.47
C LEU A 531 -15.31 110.25 35.66
N ARG A 532 -16.34 111.10 35.66
CA ARG A 532 -17.70 110.70 36.05
C ARG A 532 -18.50 109.99 34.94
N ALA A 533 -18.06 110.08 33.68
CA ALA A 533 -18.69 109.38 32.54
C ALA A 533 -18.09 107.98 32.29
N SER A 534 -16.85 107.74 32.72
CA SER A 534 -16.18 106.43 32.54
C SER A 534 -16.81 105.34 33.41
N CYS A 535 -17.23 105.67 34.63
CA CYS A 535 -17.77 104.69 35.59
C CYS A 535 -19.09 104.03 35.17
N THR A 536 -19.94 104.68 34.35
CA THR A 536 -21.22 104.09 33.93
C THR A 536 -21.05 103.05 32.83
N HIS A 537 -20.08 103.22 31.93
CA HIS A 537 -19.83 102.28 30.83
C HIS A 537 -19.25 100.95 31.33
N LEU A 538 -18.31 101.01 32.28
CA LEU A 538 -17.71 99.82 32.92
C LEU A 538 -18.74 98.97 33.68
N GLN A 539 -19.83 99.59 34.16
CA GLN A 539 -20.87 98.90 34.91
C GLN A 539 -21.68 97.95 34.01
N GLU A 540 -21.99 98.36 32.77
CA GLU A 540 -22.76 97.57 31.79
C GLU A 540 -21.94 96.42 31.18
N GLU A 541 -20.65 96.64 30.89
CA GLU A 541 -19.76 95.56 30.44
C GLU A 541 -19.63 94.46 31.50
N ARG A 542 -19.56 94.83 32.78
CA ARG A 542 -19.42 93.90 33.90
C ARG A 542 -20.64 92.98 34.04
N ASP A 543 -21.86 93.48 33.87
CA ASP A 543 -23.08 92.64 33.86
C ASP A 543 -23.14 91.72 32.62
N ARG A 544 -22.71 92.22 31.44
CA ARG A 544 -22.66 91.42 30.20
C ARG A 544 -21.61 90.31 30.26
N LEU A 545 -20.45 90.58 30.85
CA LEU A 545 -19.40 89.58 31.09
C LEU A 545 -19.87 88.54 32.10
N GLN A 546 -20.58 88.95 33.15
CA GLN A 546 -21.09 88.03 34.17
C GLN A 546 -22.12 87.04 33.61
N ALA A 547 -23.05 87.49 32.74
CA ALA A 547 -23.96 86.59 32.04
C ALA A 547 -23.21 85.58 31.16
N ARG A 548 -22.21 86.03 30.39
CA ARG A 548 -21.38 85.16 29.55
C ARG A 548 -20.55 84.15 30.35
N CYS A 549 -20.08 84.51 31.55
CA CYS A 549 -19.41 83.56 32.44
C CYS A 549 -20.36 82.44 32.86
N HIS A 550 -21.61 82.75 33.16
CA HIS A 550 -22.59 81.74 33.56
C HIS A 550 -22.97 80.78 32.42
N ASP A 551 -23.14 81.28 31.19
CA ASP A 551 -23.32 80.42 30.01
C ASP A 551 -22.11 79.49 29.78
N LEU A 552 -20.89 79.98 30.07
CA LEU A 552 -19.67 79.19 30.00
C LEU A 552 -19.57 78.14 31.13
N GLU A 553 -20.06 78.44 32.34
CA GLU A 553 -20.17 77.47 33.44
C GLU A 553 -21.12 76.33 33.07
N VAL A 554 -22.33 76.63 32.58
CA VAL A 554 -23.31 75.60 32.19
C VAL A 554 -22.80 74.72 31.03
N THR A 555 -22.11 75.30 30.05
CA THR A 555 -21.51 74.52 28.95
C THR A 555 -20.29 73.72 29.40
N LEU A 556 -19.53 74.20 30.40
CA LEU A 556 -18.45 73.45 31.03
C LEU A 556 -18.99 72.24 31.81
N ASP A 557 -20.07 72.40 32.58
CA ASP A 557 -20.68 71.31 33.34
C ASP A 557 -21.26 70.23 32.42
N GLN A 558 -21.98 70.63 31.36
CA GLN A 558 -22.46 69.69 30.34
C GLN A 558 -21.31 68.93 29.65
N ALA A 559 -20.18 69.59 29.37
CA ALA A 559 -19.00 68.94 28.83
C ALA A 559 -18.35 67.96 29.84
N HIS A 560 -18.38 68.27 31.14
CA HIS A 560 -17.92 67.34 32.19
C HIS A 560 -18.82 66.11 32.32
N GLU A 561 -20.14 66.26 32.25
CA GLU A 561 -21.07 65.11 32.26
C GLU A 561 -20.87 64.22 31.03
N GLN A 562 -20.72 64.80 29.83
CA GLN A 562 -20.45 64.06 28.60
C GLN A 562 -19.08 63.36 28.63
N LEU A 563 -18.05 63.99 29.19
CA LEU A 563 -16.74 63.36 29.38
C LEU A 563 -16.82 62.23 30.43
N GLY A 564 -17.62 62.42 31.49
CA GLY A 564 -17.88 61.42 32.51
C GLY A 564 -18.54 60.15 31.96
N SER A 565 -19.57 60.29 31.12
CA SER A 565 -20.22 59.14 30.48
C SER A 565 -19.29 58.44 29.49
N GLN A 566 -18.53 59.18 28.67
CA GLN A 566 -17.52 58.60 27.77
C GLN A 566 -16.43 57.82 28.53
N ILE A 567 -15.94 58.35 29.67
CA ILE A 567 -14.98 57.63 30.52
C ILE A 567 -15.61 56.35 31.08
N GLN A 568 -16.87 56.39 31.49
CA GLN A 568 -17.58 55.20 32.00
C GLN A 568 -17.78 54.13 30.91
N GLU A 569 -18.15 54.53 29.69
CA GLU A 569 -18.24 53.62 28.53
C GLU A 569 -16.89 53.00 28.20
N GLN A 570 -15.81 53.81 28.15
CA GLN A 570 -14.45 53.30 27.93
C GLN A 570 -14.02 52.31 29.03
N GLN A 571 -14.34 52.57 30.30
CA GLN A 571 -14.09 51.63 31.39
C GLN A 571 -14.85 50.31 31.24
N GLN A 572 -16.12 50.34 30.81
CA GLN A 572 -16.89 49.12 30.52
C GLN A 572 -16.28 48.33 29.36
N VAL A 573 -15.87 49.00 28.28
CA VAL A 573 -15.19 48.37 27.14
C VAL A 573 -13.86 47.73 27.56
N ILE A 574 -13.06 48.41 28.38
CA ILE A 574 -11.80 47.87 28.94
C ILE A 574 -12.07 46.62 29.79
N LEU A 575 -13.09 46.63 30.65
CA LEU A 575 -13.46 45.48 31.49
C LEU A 575 -13.95 44.30 30.64
N TYR A 576 -14.80 44.54 29.64
CA TYR A 576 -15.27 43.53 28.70
C TYR A 576 -14.10 42.85 27.96
N TRP A 577 -13.18 43.63 27.38
CA TRP A 577 -12.02 43.07 26.70
C TRP A 577 -11.09 42.33 27.65
N LYS A 578 -10.87 42.85 28.87
CA LYS A 578 -10.07 42.16 29.90
C LYS A 578 -10.66 40.79 30.25
N GLU A 579 -11.96 40.70 30.48
CA GLU A 579 -12.62 39.42 30.75
C GLU A 579 -12.51 38.49 29.53
N ARG A 580 -12.75 39.01 28.32
CA ARG A 580 -12.69 38.20 27.09
C ARG A 580 -11.29 37.63 26.85
N TRP A 581 -10.24 38.44 27.03
CA TRP A 581 -8.85 37.98 26.96
C TRP A 581 -8.53 36.94 28.04
N GLN A 582 -9.03 37.11 29.27
CA GLN A 582 -8.84 36.15 30.35
C GLN A 582 -9.54 34.80 30.05
N GLN A 583 -10.77 34.83 29.51
CA GLN A 583 -11.47 33.63 29.05
C GLN A 583 -10.68 32.90 27.94
N THR A 584 -10.17 33.65 26.95
CA THR A 584 -9.35 33.08 25.86
C THR A 584 -8.04 32.49 26.39
N ALA A 585 -7.37 33.14 27.35
CA ALA A 585 -6.14 32.64 27.96
C ALA A 585 -6.36 31.33 28.75
N VAL A 586 -7.46 31.22 29.50
CA VAL A 586 -7.83 29.97 30.20
C VAL A 586 -8.17 28.87 29.18
N SER A 587 -8.92 29.18 28.12
CA SER A 587 -9.23 28.21 27.06
C SER A 587 -7.96 27.70 26.36
N LEU A 588 -7.02 28.59 26.05
CA LEU A 588 -5.73 28.22 25.44
C LEU A 588 -4.88 27.35 26.37
N LYS A 589 -4.83 27.68 27.66
CA LYS A 589 -4.12 26.85 28.65
C LYS A 589 -4.73 25.45 28.77
N ASN A 590 -6.06 25.34 28.76
CA ASN A 590 -6.73 24.04 28.79
C ASN A 590 -6.44 23.21 27.53
N THR A 591 -6.34 23.82 26.34
CA THR A 591 -5.96 23.09 25.12
C THR A 591 -4.48 22.70 25.10
N GLU A 592 -3.59 23.52 25.69
CA GLU A 592 -2.18 23.17 25.90
C GLU A 592 -2.01 21.98 26.85
N GLU A 593 -2.70 21.98 28.00
CA GLU A 593 -2.70 20.86 28.95
C GLU A 593 -3.26 19.55 28.33
N LEU A 594 -4.24 19.64 27.44
CA LEU A 594 -4.75 18.49 26.68
C LEU A 594 -3.72 17.96 25.66
N LEU A 595 -3.04 18.83 24.93
CA LEU A 595 -1.98 18.44 23.99
C LEU A 595 -0.80 17.76 24.70
N ASP A 596 -0.43 18.22 25.89
CA ASP A 596 0.62 17.57 26.68
C ASP A 596 0.18 16.21 27.27
N GLN A 597 -1.11 16.04 27.60
CA GLN A 597 -1.66 14.72 27.93
C GLN A 597 -1.62 13.76 26.72
N GLU A 598 -1.99 14.22 25.52
CA GLU A 598 -1.90 13.41 24.30
C GLU A 598 -0.43 13.04 23.97
N ARG A 599 0.51 13.98 24.11
CA ARG A 599 1.96 13.72 23.95
C ARG A 599 2.45 12.67 24.95
N ALA A 600 2.05 12.75 26.23
CA ALA A 600 2.41 11.77 27.25
C ALA A 600 1.83 10.37 26.95
N GLN A 601 0.59 10.31 26.43
CA GLN A 601 -0.02 9.05 25.99
C GLN A 601 0.70 8.47 24.76
N PHE A 602 1.05 9.30 23.77
CA PHE A 602 1.82 8.89 22.60
C PHE A 602 3.19 8.35 22.99
N GLN A 603 3.92 9.04 23.88
CA GLN A 603 5.21 8.56 24.39
C GLN A 603 5.07 7.21 25.13
N LYS A 604 4.02 7.05 25.93
CA LYS A 604 3.72 5.78 26.61
C LYS A 604 3.40 4.64 25.63
N ALA A 605 2.70 4.93 24.52
CA ALA A 605 2.44 3.97 23.46
C ALA A 605 3.72 3.63 22.66
N MET A 606 4.57 4.62 22.39
CA MET A 606 5.87 4.44 21.75
C MET A 606 6.78 3.52 22.58
N ASN A 607 6.90 3.78 23.90
CA ASN A 607 7.71 2.97 24.80
C ASN A 607 7.23 1.50 24.85
N LYS A 608 5.91 1.26 24.83
CA LYS A 608 5.35 -0.10 24.71
C LYS A 608 5.65 -0.76 23.37
N ASN A 609 5.68 0.01 22.28
CA ASN A 609 6.01 -0.52 20.97
C ASN A 609 7.51 -0.91 20.89
N THR A 610 8.38 -0.16 21.56
CA THR A 610 9.81 -0.53 21.68
C THR A 610 10.02 -1.77 22.58
N GLU A 611 9.23 -1.93 23.64
CA GLU A 611 9.23 -3.13 24.49
C GLU A 611 8.77 -4.37 23.69
N LEU A 612 7.67 -4.26 22.94
CA LEU A 612 7.20 -5.33 22.04
C LEU A 612 8.20 -5.67 20.92
N LEU A 613 8.96 -4.68 20.40
CA LEU A 613 10.03 -4.97 19.44
C LEU A 613 11.15 -5.81 20.07
N GLN A 614 11.54 -5.49 21.30
CA GLN A 614 12.57 -6.26 22.04
C GLN A 614 12.10 -7.69 22.33
N ASP A 615 10.84 -7.89 22.69
CA ASP A 615 10.25 -9.23 22.85
C ASP A 615 10.24 -10.01 21.53
N CYS A 616 9.95 -9.35 20.40
CA CYS A 616 10.04 -9.97 19.07
C CYS A 616 11.47 -10.37 18.69
N GLU A 617 12.47 -9.54 19.01
CA GLU A 617 13.89 -9.84 18.80
C GLU A 617 14.34 -11.05 19.65
N MET A 618 13.96 -11.11 20.94
CA MET A 618 14.25 -12.27 21.79
C MET A 618 13.61 -13.56 21.24
N LEU A 619 12.32 -13.53 20.89
CA LEU A 619 11.62 -14.69 20.31
C LEU A 619 12.23 -15.13 18.96
N GLN A 620 12.81 -14.20 18.19
CA GLN A 620 13.56 -14.56 16.99
C GLN A 620 14.83 -15.34 17.35
N THR A 621 15.60 -14.89 18.34
CA THR A 621 16.82 -15.61 18.79
C THR A 621 16.51 -17.00 19.33
N GLU A 622 15.46 -17.17 20.14
CA GLU A 622 15.00 -18.49 20.60
C GLU A 622 14.61 -19.42 19.43
N ASN A 623 13.96 -18.87 18.39
CA ASN A 623 13.60 -19.64 17.21
C ASN A 623 14.83 -20.02 16.36
N GLU A 624 15.86 -19.19 16.30
CA GLU A 624 17.14 -19.50 15.66
C GLU A 624 17.88 -20.63 16.41
N GLU A 625 17.97 -20.57 17.75
CA GLU A 625 18.51 -21.66 18.59
C GLU A 625 17.74 -22.98 18.39
N LEU A 626 16.40 -22.92 18.33
CA LEU A 626 15.56 -24.10 18.04
C LEU A 626 15.80 -24.66 16.63
N CYS A 627 16.14 -23.82 15.64
CA CYS A 627 16.53 -24.28 14.31
C CYS A 627 17.90 -24.98 14.31
N GLU A 628 18.86 -24.50 15.09
CA GLU A 628 20.16 -25.17 15.29
C GLU A 628 19.98 -26.53 15.98
N LEU A 629 19.19 -26.59 17.05
CA LEU A 629 18.88 -27.83 17.77
C LEU A 629 18.16 -28.88 16.89
N ARG A 630 17.23 -28.47 16.02
CA ARG A 630 16.64 -29.38 15.03
C ARG A 630 17.70 -29.91 14.05
N SER A 631 18.64 -29.06 13.66
CA SER A 631 19.73 -29.40 12.73
C SER A 631 20.82 -30.29 13.36
N THR A 632 20.99 -30.28 14.68
CA THR A 632 21.84 -31.26 15.38
C THR A 632 21.11 -32.59 15.56
N ILE A 633 19.81 -32.58 15.90
CA ILE A 633 18.99 -33.79 15.97
C ILE A 633 18.99 -34.55 14.64
N SER A 634 18.75 -33.89 13.50
CA SER A 634 18.77 -34.56 12.19
C SER A 634 20.13 -35.18 11.85
N ARG A 635 21.24 -34.54 12.24
CA ARG A 635 22.59 -35.11 12.07
C ARG A 635 22.80 -36.36 12.92
N LEU A 636 22.34 -36.35 14.18
CA LEU A 636 22.41 -37.52 15.05
C LEU A 636 21.52 -38.67 14.57
N GLU A 637 20.35 -38.38 13.98
CA GLU A 637 19.50 -39.37 13.33
C GLU A 637 20.20 -40.00 12.10
N ASP A 638 20.83 -39.19 11.24
CA ASP A 638 21.63 -39.67 10.10
C ASP A 638 22.83 -40.53 10.54
N GLU A 639 23.56 -40.13 11.59
CA GLU A 639 24.65 -40.90 12.17
C GLU A 639 24.16 -42.23 12.74
N ASN A 640 23.04 -42.24 13.47
CA ASN A 640 22.45 -43.45 14.03
C ASN A 640 21.94 -44.41 12.94
N ASN A 641 21.37 -43.88 11.85
CA ASN A 641 21.01 -44.65 10.66
C ASN A 641 22.24 -45.29 9.99
N GLN A 642 23.36 -44.56 9.88
CA GLN A 642 24.62 -45.10 9.36
C GLN A 642 25.22 -46.20 10.26
N LEU A 643 25.22 -46.00 11.58
CA LEU A 643 25.66 -47.00 12.55
C LEU A 643 24.79 -48.27 12.46
N THR A 644 23.48 -48.12 12.39
CA THR A 644 22.54 -49.24 12.20
C THR A 644 22.80 -50.00 10.89
N LYS A 645 23.17 -49.32 9.81
CA LYS A 645 23.57 -49.96 8.54
C LYS A 645 24.87 -50.76 8.71
N LYS A 646 25.90 -50.18 9.33
CA LYS A 646 27.19 -50.84 9.60
C LYS A 646 27.04 -52.09 10.48
N VAL A 647 26.14 -52.08 11.46
CA VAL A 647 25.82 -53.26 12.29
C VAL A 647 25.26 -54.39 11.41
N LYS A 648 24.29 -54.10 10.54
CA LYS A 648 23.72 -55.10 9.60
C LYS A 648 24.75 -55.64 8.61
N GLU A 649 25.64 -54.78 8.11
CA GLU A 649 26.75 -55.18 7.22
C GLU A 649 27.74 -56.12 7.93
N LEU A 650 28.05 -55.86 9.20
CA LEU A 650 28.88 -56.74 10.04
C LEU A 650 28.18 -58.09 10.36
N GLU A 651 26.87 -58.08 10.63
CA GLU A 651 26.08 -59.30 10.82
C GLU A 651 26.09 -60.18 9.55
N GLN A 652 25.89 -59.57 8.37
CA GLN A 652 25.96 -60.26 7.08
C GLN A 652 27.37 -60.81 6.79
N SER A 653 28.42 -60.02 7.07
CA SER A 653 29.81 -60.45 6.89
C SER A 653 30.16 -61.65 7.79
N ASN A 654 29.77 -61.62 9.06
CA ASN A 654 29.94 -62.74 9.99
C ASN A 654 29.20 -64.00 9.52
N HIS A 655 28.00 -63.87 8.95
CA HIS A 655 27.26 -65.00 8.39
C HIS A 655 27.95 -65.62 7.16
N LEU A 656 28.44 -64.77 6.25
CA LEU A 656 29.21 -65.22 5.08
C LEU A 656 30.52 -65.91 5.48
N GLU A 657 31.23 -65.42 6.49
CA GLU A 657 32.42 -66.09 7.02
C GLU A 657 32.10 -67.48 7.61
N HIS A 658 30.97 -67.63 8.29
CA HIS A 658 30.53 -68.93 8.81
C HIS A 658 30.25 -69.91 7.66
N LEU A 659 29.54 -69.47 6.62
CA LEU A 659 29.29 -70.30 5.43
C LEU A 659 30.59 -70.67 4.72
N HIS A 660 31.53 -69.73 4.57
CA HIS A 660 32.85 -70.00 3.99
C HIS A 660 33.65 -71.03 4.80
N ARG A 661 33.60 -70.97 6.14
CA ARG A 661 34.24 -71.97 7.01
C ARG A 661 33.64 -73.35 6.80
N SER A 662 32.31 -73.49 6.81
CA SER A 662 31.64 -74.77 6.59
C SER A 662 31.83 -75.34 5.18
N LEU A 663 31.92 -74.49 4.15
CA LEU A 663 32.21 -74.95 2.78
C LEU A 663 33.64 -75.48 2.64
N LYS A 664 34.62 -74.77 3.25
CA LYS A 664 36.05 -75.08 3.15
C LYS A 664 36.46 -76.39 3.83
N GLU A 665 35.59 -76.94 4.68
CA GLU A 665 35.79 -78.26 5.31
C GLU A 665 35.32 -79.44 4.43
N SER A 666 34.67 -79.21 3.29
CA SER A 666 33.81 -80.25 2.67
C SER A 666 34.27 -80.92 1.37
N THR A 667 35.07 -80.29 0.48
CA THR A 667 35.29 -80.83 -0.88
C THR A 667 36.68 -80.62 -1.48
N GLY A 668 37.14 -81.61 -2.25
CA GLY A 668 38.29 -81.50 -3.15
C GLY A 668 37.87 -80.97 -4.52
N GLU A 669 38.73 -80.15 -5.12
CA GLU A 669 38.43 -79.38 -6.32
C GLU A 669 38.35 -80.25 -7.58
N THR A 670 37.22 -80.18 -8.30
CA THR A 670 37.04 -80.72 -9.66
C THR A 670 37.04 -79.58 -10.68
N ASP A 671 37.39 -79.83 -11.93
CA ASP A 671 37.50 -78.76 -12.94
C ASP A 671 36.17 -78.07 -13.28
N GLU A 672 35.04 -78.76 -13.12
CA GLU A 672 33.70 -78.14 -13.21
C GLU A 672 33.48 -77.06 -12.13
N MET A 673 34.04 -77.26 -10.93
CA MET A 673 34.04 -76.25 -9.87
C MET A 673 34.83 -75.00 -10.28
N ARG A 674 35.89 -75.18 -11.09
CA ARG A 674 36.76 -74.09 -11.60
C ARG A 674 36.08 -73.25 -12.69
N GLU A 675 35.21 -73.86 -13.50
CA GLU A 675 34.37 -73.14 -14.48
C GLU A 675 33.26 -72.35 -13.76
N LEU A 676 32.57 -72.99 -12.80
CA LEU A 676 31.59 -72.33 -11.93
C LEU A 676 32.20 -71.16 -11.14
N TYR A 677 33.43 -71.28 -10.64
CA TYR A 677 34.14 -70.17 -9.99
C TYR A 677 34.37 -68.97 -10.94
N ARG A 678 34.69 -69.21 -12.22
CA ARG A 678 34.84 -68.12 -13.21
C ARG A 678 33.51 -67.46 -13.55
N GLU A 679 32.44 -68.23 -13.67
CA GLU A 679 31.10 -67.71 -13.95
C GLU A 679 30.52 -66.95 -12.75
N LEU A 680 30.76 -67.44 -11.53
CA LEU A 680 30.47 -66.76 -10.28
C LEU A 680 31.30 -65.47 -10.11
N GLN A 681 32.57 -65.46 -10.53
CA GLN A 681 33.40 -64.26 -10.47
C GLN A 681 32.90 -63.19 -11.46
N LYS A 682 32.48 -63.58 -12.67
CA LYS A 682 31.83 -62.68 -13.63
C LYS A 682 30.50 -62.12 -13.11
N SER A 683 29.66 -62.94 -12.49
CA SER A 683 28.42 -62.46 -11.88
C SER A 683 28.71 -61.51 -10.70
N HIS A 684 29.78 -61.77 -9.94
CA HIS A 684 30.21 -60.88 -8.86
C HIS A 684 30.75 -59.53 -9.35
N GLU A 685 31.47 -59.50 -10.47
CA GLU A 685 31.94 -58.27 -11.13
C GLU A 685 30.76 -57.42 -11.64
N THR A 686 29.81 -58.04 -12.35
CA THR A 686 28.59 -57.35 -12.83
C THR A 686 27.67 -56.89 -11.71
N ILE A 687 27.53 -57.63 -10.61
CA ILE A 687 26.84 -57.16 -9.41
C ILE A 687 27.52 -55.90 -8.85
N LYS A 688 28.86 -55.86 -8.84
CA LYS A 688 29.64 -54.74 -8.32
C LYS A 688 29.48 -53.47 -9.17
N GLU A 689 29.42 -53.61 -10.50
CA GLU A 689 29.10 -52.51 -11.41
C GLU A 689 27.69 -51.95 -11.17
N LEU A 690 26.70 -52.81 -10.98
CA LEU A 690 25.32 -52.43 -10.65
C LEU A 690 25.20 -51.78 -9.26
N GLU A 691 26.00 -52.19 -8.28
CA GLU A 691 26.07 -51.53 -6.97
C GLU A 691 26.64 -50.11 -7.04
N VAL A 692 27.62 -49.87 -7.92
CA VAL A 692 28.15 -48.53 -8.19
C VAL A 692 27.09 -47.66 -8.90
N GLU A 693 26.48 -48.15 -9.99
CA GLU A 693 25.44 -47.39 -10.71
C GLU A 693 24.24 -47.06 -9.80
N ARG A 694 23.83 -48.01 -8.94
CA ARG A 694 22.80 -47.78 -7.93
C ARG A 694 23.21 -46.70 -6.94
N SER A 695 24.46 -46.72 -6.47
CA SER A 695 24.97 -45.74 -5.49
C SER A 695 24.99 -44.33 -6.08
N ASP A 696 25.40 -44.18 -7.35
CA ASP A 696 25.41 -42.90 -8.06
C ASP A 696 23.99 -42.34 -8.25
N LYS A 697 23.03 -43.18 -8.67
CA LYS A 697 21.61 -42.78 -8.79
C LYS A 697 20.96 -42.46 -7.44
N GLU A 698 21.35 -43.14 -6.37
CA GLU A 698 20.89 -42.79 -5.02
C GLU A 698 21.44 -41.43 -4.56
N LEU A 699 22.68 -41.10 -4.94
CA LEU A 699 23.32 -39.82 -4.65
C LEU A 699 22.67 -38.67 -5.45
N GLU A 700 22.37 -38.89 -6.73
CA GLU A 700 21.59 -37.96 -7.57
C GLU A 700 20.18 -37.73 -7.00
N MET A 701 19.49 -38.79 -6.55
CA MET A 701 18.20 -38.70 -5.87
C MET A 701 18.26 -37.92 -4.55
N ARG A 702 19.33 -38.05 -3.75
CA ARG A 702 19.54 -37.23 -2.55
C ARG A 702 19.79 -35.76 -2.90
N LYS A 703 20.55 -35.50 -3.97
CA LYS A 703 20.81 -34.14 -4.47
C LYS A 703 19.50 -33.45 -4.89
N LEU A 704 18.69 -34.10 -5.73
CA LEU A 704 17.37 -33.61 -6.14
C LEU A 704 16.41 -33.40 -4.96
N LYS A 705 16.44 -34.27 -3.93
CA LYS A 705 15.69 -34.07 -2.68
C LYS A 705 16.16 -32.83 -1.92
N SER A 706 17.47 -32.58 -1.85
CA SER A 706 18.03 -31.40 -1.17
C SER A 706 17.69 -30.10 -1.92
N GLU A 707 17.73 -30.12 -3.25
CA GLU A 707 17.36 -29.00 -4.11
C GLU A 707 15.85 -28.70 -3.99
N ASN A 708 14.98 -29.71 -4.11
CA ASN A 708 13.52 -29.53 -3.88
C ASN A 708 13.21 -29.05 -2.45
N GLY A 709 13.94 -29.56 -1.44
CA GLY A 709 13.82 -29.11 -0.05
C GLY A 709 14.37 -27.70 0.22
N SER A 710 15.09 -27.11 -0.72
CA SER A 710 15.46 -25.68 -0.72
C SER A 710 14.39 -24.82 -1.38
N VAL A 711 13.83 -25.27 -2.51
CA VAL A 711 12.72 -24.59 -3.21
C VAL A 711 11.49 -24.50 -2.30
N LEU A 712 11.09 -25.60 -1.67
CA LEU A 712 9.97 -25.61 -0.71
C LEU A 712 10.21 -24.70 0.50
N ARG A 713 11.47 -24.48 0.92
CA ARG A 713 11.80 -23.54 2.00
C ARG A 713 11.63 -22.09 1.54
N ILE A 714 12.12 -21.77 0.35
CA ILE A 714 11.96 -20.44 -0.27
C ILE A 714 10.47 -20.12 -0.48
N GLU A 715 9.66 -21.08 -0.95
CA GLU A 715 8.21 -20.92 -1.07
C GLU A 715 7.53 -20.71 0.28
N LEU A 716 7.94 -21.45 1.32
CA LEU A 716 7.34 -21.35 2.66
C LEU A 716 7.72 -20.02 3.34
N ASP A 717 8.96 -19.55 3.21
CA ASP A 717 9.40 -18.23 3.69
C ASP A 717 8.71 -17.09 2.92
N ALA A 718 8.51 -17.22 1.60
CA ALA A 718 7.71 -16.27 0.82
C ALA A 718 6.24 -16.22 1.30
N CYS A 719 5.62 -17.38 1.58
CA CYS A 719 4.29 -17.45 2.19
C CYS A 719 4.25 -16.83 3.60
N ARG A 720 5.32 -16.97 4.39
CA ARG A 720 5.45 -16.38 5.73
C ARG A 720 5.52 -14.85 5.66
N GLN A 721 6.37 -14.30 4.77
CA GLN A 721 6.43 -12.86 4.50
C GLN A 721 5.09 -12.31 4.00
N GLN A 722 4.40 -13.04 3.12
CA GLN A 722 3.06 -12.67 2.63
C GLN A 722 2.05 -12.57 3.77
N LEU A 723 2.12 -13.49 4.75
CA LEU A 723 1.25 -13.49 5.93
C LEU A 723 1.55 -12.32 6.88
N GLU A 724 2.82 -12.02 7.15
CA GLU A 724 3.26 -10.85 7.93
C GLU A 724 2.79 -9.52 7.30
N LEU A 725 2.87 -9.42 5.97
CA LEU A 725 2.35 -8.27 5.22
C LEU A 725 0.83 -8.12 5.33
N GLU A 726 0.06 -9.21 5.33
CA GLU A 726 -1.39 -9.14 5.53
C GLU A 726 -1.78 -8.89 7.01
N LYS A 727 -0.98 -9.31 7.99
CA LYS A 727 -1.15 -8.92 9.41
C LYS A 727 -0.98 -7.41 9.59
N SER A 728 0.17 -6.85 9.21
CA SER A 728 0.44 -5.41 9.34
C SER A 728 -0.57 -4.56 8.56
N ARG A 729 -1.04 -5.04 7.41
CA ARG A 729 -2.10 -4.39 6.62
C ARG A 729 -3.46 -4.43 7.33
N ARG A 730 -3.80 -5.52 8.04
CA ARG A 730 -5.00 -5.64 8.87
C ARG A 730 -4.94 -4.69 10.08
N GLU A 731 -3.78 -4.59 10.73
CA GLU A 731 -3.56 -3.66 11.84
C GLU A 731 -3.74 -2.20 11.40
N ILE A 732 -3.12 -1.79 10.29
CA ILE A 732 -3.30 -0.45 9.70
C ILE A 732 -4.78 -0.18 9.35
N LEU A 733 -5.50 -1.19 8.84
CA LEU A 733 -6.94 -1.08 8.58
C LEU A 733 -7.76 -0.96 9.87
N GLN A 734 -7.44 -1.70 10.93
CA GLN A 734 -8.09 -1.57 12.24
C GLN A 734 -7.85 -0.19 12.87
N CYS A 735 -6.62 0.34 12.80
CA CYS A 735 -6.32 1.71 13.25
C CYS A 735 -7.17 2.74 12.48
N ARG A 736 -7.23 2.64 11.14
CA ARG A 736 -8.08 3.52 10.32
C ARG A 736 -9.58 3.39 10.61
N VAL A 737 -10.08 2.19 10.88
CA VAL A 737 -11.48 1.98 11.29
C VAL A 737 -11.73 2.67 12.64
N GLY A 738 -10.84 2.49 13.63
CA GLY A 738 -10.94 3.17 14.93
C GLY A 738 -10.85 4.70 14.83
N GLU A 739 -10.01 5.25 13.94
CA GLU A 739 -9.98 6.69 13.64
C GLU A 739 -11.31 7.18 13.03
N LEU A 740 -11.88 6.43 12.08
CA LEU A 740 -13.14 6.77 11.44
C LEU A 740 -14.31 6.68 12.44
N GLU A 741 -14.37 5.63 13.25
CA GLU A 741 -15.35 5.50 14.33
C GLU A 741 -15.22 6.64 15.37
N SER A 742 -14.00 7.02 15.72
CA SER A 742 -13.73 8.15 16.63
C SER A 742 -14.18 9.49 16.03
N LYS A 743 -13.93 9.73 14.73
CA LYS A 743 -14.41 10.91 14.00
C LYS A 743 -15.93 10.93 13.92
N LEU A 744 -16.57 9.81 13.59
CA LEU A 744 -18.02 9.68 13.50
C LEU A 744 -18.69 9.85 14.88
N ALA A 745 -18.03 9.40 15.96
CA ALA A 745 -18.46 9.65 17.33
C ALA A 745 -18.24 11.11 17.77
N ALA A 746 -17.19 11.80 17.28
CA ALA A 746 -17.01 13.24 17.49
C ALA A 746 -18.06 14.05 16.72
N GLU A 747 -18.34 13.71 15.47
CA GLU A 747 -19.34 14.34 14.60
C GLU A 747 -20.76 14.17 15.15
N ARG A 748 -21.11 12.99 15.65
CA ARG A 748 -22.38 12.77 16.40
C ARG A 748 -22.46 13.60 17.68
N ARG A 749 -21.36 13.80 18.41
CA ARG A 749 -21.33 14.68 19.59
C ARG A 749 -21.46 16.16 19.22
N GLY A 750 -20.86 16.58 18.10
CA GLY A 750 -21.04 17.93 17.53
C GLY A 750 -22.49 18.20 17.12
N GLN A 751 -23.11 17.28 16.36
CA GLN A 751 -24.51 17.43 15.94
C GLN A 751 -25.50 17.48 17.12
N VAL A 752 -25.23 16.75 18.22
CA VAL A 752 -26.03 16.85 19.44
C VAL A 752 -25.79 18.17 20.19
N SER A 753 -24.56 18.70 20.17
CA SER A 753 -24.25 20.04 20.70
C SER A 753 -25.01 21.13 19.95
N ASP A 754 -24.95 21.13 18.63
CA ASP A 754 -25.59 22.15 17.79
C ASP A 754 -27.12 22.12 17.95
N PHE A 755 -27.73 20.93 18.02
CA PHE A 755 -29.17 20.79 18.27
C PHE A 755 -29.60 21.34 19.65
N VAL A 756 -28.76 21.23 20.68
CA VAL A 756 -29.04 21.78 22.01
C VAL A 756 -28.86 23.31 22.03
N CYS A 757 -27.91 23.84 21.27
CA CYS A 757 -27.74 25.29 21.09
C CYS A 757 -28.94 25.94 20.37
N ASP A 758 -29.40 25.36 19.25
CA ASP A 758 -30.55 25.89 18.51
C ASP A 758 -31.87 25.82 19.30
N HIS A 759 -32.06 24.78 20.12
CA HIS A 759 -33.25 24.70 20.98
C HIS A 759 -33.27 25.76 22.09
N ASN A 760 -32.10 26.09 22.67
CA ASN A 760 -32.00 27.17 23.66
C ASN A 760 -32.22 28.55 23.03
N ILE A 761 -31.73 28.79 21.81
CA ILE A 761 -31.96 30.07 21.11
C ILE A 761 -33.45 30.25 20.82
N HIS A 762 -34.16 29.20 20.37
CA HIS A 762 -35.60 29.28 20.14
C HIS A 762 -36.42 29.52 21.42
N HIS A 763 -35.99 29.00 22.57
CA HIS A 763 -36.65 29.30 23.85
C HIS A 763 -36.47 30.77 24.27
N ILE A 764 -35.25 31.31 24.17
CA ILE A 764 -34.94 32.71 24.53
C ILE A 764 -35.69 33.71 23.63
N VAL A 765 -35.83 33.42 22.33
CA VAL A 765 -36.62 34.27 21.43
C VAL A 765 -38.11 34.24 21.78
N HIS A 766 -38.65 33.09 22.19
CA HIS A 766 -40.06 33.01 22.57
C HIS A 766 -40.38 33.74 23.88
N ASP A 767 -39.47 33.73 24.85
CA ASP A 767 -39.66 34.47 26.11
C ASP A 767 -39.56 35.99 25.92
N MET A 768 -38.68 36.49 25.03
CA MET A 768 -38.62 37.93 24.72
C MET A 768 -39.86 38.49 24.01
N ASP A 769 -40.52 37.70 23.14
CA ASP A 769 -41.75 38.13 22.49
C ASP A 769 -42.97 38.14 23.44
N ILE A 770 -42.91 37.39 24.55
CA ILE A 770 -43.93 37.45 25.61
C ILE A 770 -43.78 38.75 26.41
N GLU A 771 -42.56 39.17 26.78
CA GLU A 771 -42.35 40.44 27.52
C GLU A 771 -42.78 41.68 26.70
N ARG A 772 -42.64 41.65 25.36
CA ARG A 772 -43.07 42.75 24.49
C ARG A 772 -44.59 42.93 24.35
N THR A 773 -45.41 42.04 24.88
CA THR A 773 -46.88 42.18 24.86
C THR A 773 -47.48 42.68 26.18
N HIS A 774 -46.63 43.06 27.15
CA HIS A 774 -47.03 43.60 28.45
C HIS A 774 -46.46 45.00 28.78
N SER A 775 -46.25 45.84 27.75
CA SER A 775 -46.07 47.29 27.87
C SER A 775 -46.78 48.02 26.73
#